data_AF-A0A5F8AKT8-F1
#
_entry.id   AF-A0A5F8AKT8-F1
#
_cell.length_a   1.000
_cell.length_b   1.000
_cell.length_c   1.000
_cell.angle_alpha   90.00
_cell.angle_beta   90.00
_cell.angle_gamma   90.00
#
_symmetry.space_group_name_H-M   'P 1'
#
loop_
_entity.id
_entity.type
_entity.pdbx_description
1 polymer ?
#
loop_
_entity_poly.entity_id
_entity_poly.type
_entity_poly.pdbx_seq_one_letter_code
_entity_poly.pdbx_strand_id
1 'polypeptide(L)'
;MVQLYNLHPFGSQQVVPCKLEPERFCGGGRDALFVAAGCKVEAFAVAGQELCQPRCAFSTLGRVLRLAYSEAGDYLVAIEEKNKATFLRAYVNWRSKRTENSRVCIRMIGHNVEGAFSKAFRDQMYIIEMPLSEVPLCISCCPVKGDLLVGCTNKLVLFSLKYQIINEEFSLLDFERSLIIHIDNITPVEISFCVGYVAVMSDLEVLILKLEPGPKNGERVHHNPRKTNNRMRRTEEGISNEISQLESDDFVICQKPLELLGEKSEQSGLSVTLESTGLADEKGKYSHFQHLLYRRFAPDISSYVLSDDIKLHSLQLLPIYQTGSLTSDGKNLSQEKELLSLFCFFSLPHVGYLYMVVKSVELMSVYQYPEKSQQAVLTPQFLHVITSNNLQCFTVRCSAAAAREEDPYMDTTLKIDYSNTYKTVKTQSCIHLLSEAHLLVRAALMDASQLEPGEKAELLEAFKESCGHLGDCYSRLDSQHSHLTLPYYKMSGLSMAEVLARMDWTVEDGLQKYERGLIFYINHSLYENLDEELSEELAAKVVQMFYVAEPKQVPHILCSPSMKNINPLTAMSYLRKLDTSGFSSILVTLTKAAVALKMGDLDMHRNEMKSHSEMKLVCGFILEPRLLIQQRKGQIVPTELALHLKETQPGLLVASVLGLQKNNKIGIEEADSFFKVLCAKDEDTTPQLLVDFWEAQLVACLPDVVLQELFFKLTSQYIWRLSKRQPPDTTPLRTSEDLINACSHYGLIYPWVHILISSDSLADKNYTEDLSKLQSLICGPSFDIASIIPFLEPLSEDTIAGLSVHVLCRTRLKEYEQCIDILLERCPEAVIPYANHELKEENRTLWWKKLLPELCRRIKCGGEKYQLYLSSLKETLSIVAVELELKDFMNVLPEDGTAAFFLPYLLYCSRKKSLT
;
A
#
# COMPACT_ATOMS: atom_id res chain seq x y z
N MET A 1 -18.65 -24.56 3.71
CA MET A 1 -17.63 -23.55 3.31
C MET A 1 -17.31 -22.67 4.51
N VAL A 2 -16.07 -22.21 4.69
CA VAL A 2 -15.70 -21.24 5.75
C VAL A 2 -15.40 -19.88 5.12
N GLN A 3 -15.98 -18.82 5.67
CA GLN A 3 -15.78 -17.44 5.24
C GLN A 3 -15.18 -16.62 6.40
N LEU A 4 -14.16 -15.83 6.09
CA LEU A 4 -13.51 -14.91 7.03
C LEU A 4 -13.86 -13.46 6.62
N TYR A 5 -14.36 -12.70 7.59
CA TYR A 5 -14.76 -11.30 7.39
C TYR A 5 -13.84 -10.39 8.19
N ASN A 6 -13.30 -9.35 7.55
CA ASN A 6 -12.66 -8.25 8.27
C ASN A 6 -13.77 -7.30 8.75
N LEU A 7 -14.01 -7.21 10.06
CA LEU A 7 -15.15 -6.46 10.60
C LEU A 7 -14.87 -4.97 10.82
N HIS A 8 -13.61 -4.53 10.82
CA HIS A 8 -13.27 -3.11 10.96
C HIS A 8 -11.95 -2.77 10.27
N PRO A 9 -11.95 -1.96 9.18
CA PRO A 9 -13.07 -1.25 8.56
C PRO A 9 -13.65 -2.05 7.38
N PHE A 10 -14.50 -3.08 7.62
CA PHE A 10 -15.19 -3.88 6.58
C PHE A 10 -14.50 -3.96 5.21
N GLY A 11 -13.23 -4.37 5.22
CA GLY A 11 -12.34 -4.14 4.07
C GLY A 11 -12.23 -5.34 3.13
N SER A 12 -12.60 -6.54 3.59
CA SER A 12 -12.45 -7.77 2.83
C SER A 12 -13.32 -8.91 3.36
N GLN A 13 -13.71 -9.77 2.44
CA GLN A 13 -14.27 -11.11 2.70
C GLN A 13 -13.38 -12.12 1.98
N GLN A 14 -13.01 -13.18 2.69
CA GLN A 14 -12.17 -14.24 2.14
C GLN A 14 -12.84 -15.60 2.31
N VAL A 15 -12.75 -16.44 1.29
CA VAL A 15 -13.17 -17.84 1.37
C VAL A 15 -11.93 -18.67 1.70
N VAL A 16 -12.00 -19.44 2.78
CA VAL A 16 -10.89 -20.31 3.20
C VAL A 16 -10.84 -21.50 2.25
N PRO A 17 -9.67 -21.81 1.63
CA PRO A 17 -9.54 -22.88 0.65
C PRO A 17 -9.47 -24.25 1.32
N CYS A 18 -10.56 -24.67 1.96
CA CYS A 18 -10.69 -25.99 2.61
C CYS A 18 -10.70 -27.11 1.56
N LYS A 19 -9.97 -28.20 1.81
CA LYS A 19 -9.95 -29.37 0.90
C LYS A 19 -11.13 -30.31 1.12
N LEU A 20 -11.65 -30.34 2.35
CA LEU A 20 -12.77 -31.16 2.77
C LEU A 20 -13.92 -30.27 3.28
N GLU A 21 -15.12 -30.83 3.35
CA GLU A 21 -16.27 -30.12 3.88
C GLU A 21 -16.06 -29.83 5.38
N PRO A 22 -16.08 -28.54 5.80
CA PRO A 22 -15.77 -28.16 7.16
C PRO A 22 -16.93 -28.52 8.11
N GLU A 23 -16.64 -29.26 9.18
CA GLU A 23 -17.61 -29.63 10.22
C GLU A 23 -17.50 -28.74 11.46
N ARG A 24 -16.26 -28.39 11.87
CA ARG A 24 -15.97 -27.53 13.02
C ARG A 24 -14.84 -26.58 12.70
N PHE A 25 -14.79 -25.44 13.38
CA PHE A 25 -13.68 -24.49 13.26
C PHE A 25 -13.45 -23.77 14.58
N CYS A 26 -12.23 -23.24 14.79
CA CYS A 26 -11.93 -22.32 15.87
C CYS A 26 -10.79 -21.36 15.48
N GLY A 27 -10.78 -20.16 16.07
CA GLY A 27 -9.66 -19.23 15.93
C GLY A 27 -8.41 -19.74 16.65
N GLY A 28 -7.23 -19.51 16.08
CA GLY A 28 -5.92 -19.90 16.58
C GLY A 28 -5.12 -18.74 17.17
N GLY A 29 -5.79 -17.81 17.86
CA GLY A 29 -5.18 -16.55 18.32
C GLY A 29 -5.13 -15.51 17.20
N ARG A 30 -4.01 -14.79 17.08
CA ARG A 30 -3.87 -13.67 16.13
C ARG A 30 -3.54 -14.09 14.69
N ASP A 31 -2.97 -15.27 14.49
CA ASP A 31 -2.30 -15.63 13.23
C ASP A 31 -2.81 -16.91 12.56
N ALA A 32 -3.79 -17.60 13.16
CA ALA A 32 -4.23 -18.90 12.67
C ALA A 32 -5.74 -19.13 12.74
N LEU A 33 -6.24 -19.99 11.84
CA LEU A 33 -7.60 -20.53 11.82
C LEU A 33 -7.52 -22.06 11.69
N PHE A 34 -8.22 -22.78 12.56
CA PHE A 34 -8.32 -24.24 12.49
C PHE A 34 -9.67 -24.65 11.92
N VAL A 35 -9.64 -25.58 10.96
CA VAL A 35 -10.83 -26.16 10.35
C VAL A 35 -10.73 -27.67 10.45
N ALA A 36 -11.74 -28.30 11.05
CA ALA A 36 -11.82 -29.76 11.20
C ALA A 36 -12.90 -30.34 10.27
N ALA A 37 -12.55 -31.44 9.60
CA ALA A 37 -13.42 -32.25 8.74
C ALA A 37 -13.19 -33.73 9.06
N GLY A 38 -14.18 -34.41 9.63
CA GLY A 38 -14.04 -35.77 10.15
C GLY A 38 -12.89 -35.91 11.15
N CYS A 39 -11.87 -36.68 10.78
CA CYS A 39 -10.66 -36.95 11.58
C CYS A 39 -9.44 -36.13 11.10
N LYS A 40 -9.63 -35.02 10.40
CA LYS A 40 -8.55 -34.17 9.88
C LYS A 40 -8.75 -32.73 10.31
N VAL A 41 -7.65 -32.09 10.73
CA VAL A 41 -7.60 -30.65 11.06
C VAL A 41 -6.62 -29.97 10.12
N GLU A 42 -7.08 -28.92 9.45
CA GLU A 42 -6.28 -28.02 8.61
C GLU A 42 -6.12 -26.68 9.35
N ALA A 43 -4.87 -26.21 9.47
CA ALA A 43 -4.54 -24.92 10.03
C ALA A 43 -4.17 -23.95 8.91
N PHE A 44 -4.80 -22.78 8.88
CA PHE A 44 -4.56 -21.72 7.91
C PHE A 44 -3.93 -20.52 8.59
N ALA A 45 -2.95 -19.88 7.94
CA ALA A 45 -2.41 -18.60 8.36
C ALA A 45 -3.37 -17.47 7.98
N VAL A 46 -3.63 -16.57 8.93
CA VAL A 46 -4.50 -15.41 8.74
C VAL A 46 -3.63 -14.15 8.80
N ALA A 47 -3.43 -13.49 7.65
CA ALA A 47 -2.59 -12.30 7.52
C ALA A 47 -3.32 -11.20 6.71
N GLY A 48 -3.88 -10.21 7.41
CA GLY A 48 -4.39 -8.96 6.81
C GLY A 48 -5.23 -9.11 5.55
N GLN A 49 -4.87 -8.38 4.48
CA GLN A 49 -5.58 -8.36 3.20
C GLN A 49 -5.24 -9.55 2.27
N GLU A 50 -4.27 -10.41 2.63
CA GLU A 50 -3.88 -11.55 1.80
C GLU A 50 -4.81 -12.75 2.03
N LEU A 51 -4.97 -13.59 1.00
CA LEU A 51 -5.76 -14.82 1.08
C LEU A 51 -5.20 -15.76 2.16
N CYS A 52 -6.09 -16.36 2.97
CA CYS A 52 -5.71 -17.39 3.94
C CYS A 52 -4.88 -18.51 3.30
N GLN A 53 -3.63 -18.67 3.75
CA GLN A 53 -2.73 -19.69 3.23
C GLN A 53 -2.74 -20.93 4.12
N PRO A 54 -2.79 -22.16 3.56
CA PRO A 54 -2.68 -23.37 4.36
C PRO A 54 -1.30 -23.46 5.01
N ARG A 55 -1.25 -23.64 6.32
CA ARG A 55 -0.01 -23.71 7.11
C ARG A 55 0.43 -25.14 7.37
N CYS A 56 -0.47 -25.95 7.91
CA CYS A 56 -0.24 -27.39 8.11
C CYS A 56 -1.57 -28.14 8.21
N ALA A 57 -1.50 -29.47 8.07
CA ALA A 57 -2.64 -30.35 8.30
C ALA A 57 -2.20 -31.59 9.10
N PHE A 58 -3.08 -32.09 9.95
CA PHE A 58 -2.84 -33.30 10.73
C PHE A 58 -4.13 -34.10 10.96
N SER A 59 -3.96 -35.40 11.14
CA SER A 59 -5.05 -36.30 11.48
C SER A 59 -5.23 -36.37 13.00
N THR A 60 -6.49 -36.33 13.44
CA THR A 60 -6.90 -36.65 14.80
C THR A 60 -7.14 -38.16 14.94
N LEU A 61 -7.24 -38.65 16.17
CA LEU A 61 -7.42 -40.09 16.42
C LEU A 61 -8.88 -40.55 16.31
N GLY A 62 -9.83 -39.62 16.42
CA GLY A 62 -11.26 -39.79 16.15
C GLY A 62 -11.89 -38.56 15.48
N ARG A 63 -13.20 -38.62 15.21
CA ARG A 63 -13.96 -37.51 14.61
C ARG A 63 -14.08 -36.36 15.59
N VAL A 64 -13.76 -35.14 15.17
CA VAL A 64 -13.77 -33.96 16.05
C VAL A 64 -15.21 -33.50 16.33
N LEU A 65 -15.63 -33.55 17.59
CA LEU A 65 -16.94 -33.07 18.04
C LEU A 65 -16.90 -31.60 18.50
N ARG A 66 -15.84 -31.22 19.22
CA ARG A 66 -15.56 -29.87 19.71
C ARG A 66 -14.07 -29.57 19.60
N LEU A 67 -13.73 -28.31 19.37
CA LEU A 67 -12.34 -27.85 19.19
C LEU A 67 -12.18 -26.46 19.82
N ALA A 68 -11.10 -26.25 20.57
CA ALA A 68 -10.72 -24.95 21.11
C ALA A 68 -9.20 -24.79 21.12
N TYR A 69 -8.71 -23.56 20.94
CA TYR A 69 -7.29 -23.24 20.97
C TYR A 69 -6.96 -22.34 22.15
N SER A 70 -5.82 -22.61 22.79
CA SER A 70 -5.26 -21.77 23.85
C SER A 70 -4.07 -20.98 23.31
N GLU A 71 -4.20 -19.66 23.18
CA GLU A 71 -3.09 -18.79 22.78
C GLU A 71 -2.02 -18.71 23.88
N ALA A 72 -2.45 -18.62 25.15
CA ALA A 72 -1.55 -18.57 26.30
C ALA A 72 -0.72 -19.85 26.48
N GLY A 73 -1.31 -21.02 26.20
CA GLY A 73 -0.63 -22.32 26.31
C GLY A 73 -0.07 -22.85 24.99
N ASP A 74 -0.37 -22.23 23.85
CA ASP A 74 -0.10 -22.73 22.50
C ASP A 74 -0.44 -24.21 22.26
N TYR A 75 -1.68 -24.60 22.54
CA TYR A 75 -2.17 -25.94 22.25
C TYR A 75 -3.60 -25.91 21.70
N LEU A 76 -3.92 -26.91 20.90
CA LEU A 76 -5.27 -27.15 20.38
C LEU A 76 -5.88 -28.33 21.13
N VAL A 77 -7.05 -28.16 21.74
CA VAL A 77 -7.75 -29.22 22.46
C VAL A 77 -9.01 -29.64 21.70
N ALA A 78 -9.25 -30.96 21.64
CA ALA A 78 -10.40 -31.53 20.96
C ALA A 78 -11.13 -32.55 21.84
N ILE A 79 -12.46 -32.55 21.75
CA ILE A 79 -13.28 -33.70 22.12
C ILE A 79 -13.50 -34.50 20.84
N GLU A 80 -13.10 -35.77 20.86
CA GLU A 80 -13.13 -36.66 19.70
C GLU A 80 -13.99 -37.89 19.95
N GLU A 81 -14.74 -38.31 18.95
CA GLU A 81 -15.45 -39.59 18.96
C GLU A 81 -14.68 -40.66 18.19
N LYS A 82 -14.43 -41.80 18.84
CA LYS A 82 -13.87 -42.99 18.21
C LYS A 82 -14.58 -44.22 18.76
N ASN A 83 -15.11 -45.07 17.89
CA ASN A 83 -15.81 -46.30 18.28
C ASN A 83 -16.95 -46.07 19.29
N LYS A 84 -17.72 -44.98 19.14
CA LYS A 84 -18.80 -44.55 20.06
C LYS A 84 -18.33 -44.16 21.48
N ALA A 85 -17.03 -44.01 21.69
CA ALA A 85 -16.46 -43.45 22.92
C ALA A 85 -15.87 -42.06 22.63
N THR A 86 -16.01 -41.16 23.60
CA THR A 86 -15.51 -39.78 23.54
C THR A 86 -14.18 -39.65 24.28
N PHE A 87 -13.21 -38.97 23.68
CA PHE A 87 -11.88 -38.78 24.23
C PHE A 87 -11.53 -37.29 24.24
N LEU A 88 -10.82 -36.86 25.29
CA LEU A 88 -10.25 -35.52 25.38
C LEU A 88 -8.76 -35.58 25.04
N ARG A 89 -8.33 -34.79 24.06
CA ARG A 89 -6.94 -34.77 23.59
C ARG A 89 -6.45 -33.35 23.36
N ALA A 90 -5.22 -33.07 23.77
CA ALA A 90 -4.51 -31.83 23.47
C ALA A 90 -3.38 -32.08 22.46
N TYR A 91 -3.32 -31.24 21.44
CA TYR A 91 -2.38 -31.25 20.33
C TYR A 91 -1.40 -30.08 20.50
N VAL A 92 -0.13 -30.42 20.65
CA VAL A 92 0.96 -29.47 20.98
C VAL A 92 2.03 -29.52 19.90
N ASN A 93 2.75 -28.41 19.70
CA ASN A 93 3.78 -28.27 18.64
C ASN A 93 3.24 -28.53 17.23
N TRP A 94 1.96 -28.23 17.01
CA TRP A 94 1.30 -28.38 15.71
C TRP A 94 1.94 -27.50 14.63
N ARG A 95 2.57 -26.37 14.99
CA ARG A 95 3.33 -25.49 14.06
C ARG A 95 4.60 -26.12 13.49
N SER A 96 5.20 -27.08 14.18
CA SER A 96 6.44 -27.75 13.73
C SER A 96 6.20 -28.77 12.62
N LYS A 97 4.93 -29.09 12.32
CA LYS A 97 4.55 -30.10 11.33
C LYS A 97 4.64 -29.53 9.90
N ARG A 98 5.78 -29.77 9.24
CA ARG A 98 6.04 -29.33 7.85
C ARG A 98 5.41 -30.25 6.78
N THR A 99 5.15 -31.51 7.09
CA THR A 99 4.54 -32.50 6.16
C THR A 99 3.54 -33.41 6.88
N GLU A 100 2.50 -33.89 6.16
CA GLU A 100 1.45 -34.76 6.75
C GLU A 100 2.01 -36.05 7.40
N ASN A 101 3.12 -36.59 6.86
CA ASN A 101 3.78 -37.82 7.31
C ASN A 101 4.79 -37.65 8.46
N SER A 102 4.86 -36.46 9.07
CA SER A 102 5.73 -36.25 10.22
C SER A 102 5.30 -37.14 11.39
N ARG A 103 6.26 -37.76 12.08
CA ARG A 103 5.98 -38.63 13.24
C ARG A 103 5.22 -37.86 14.30
N VAL A 104 4.22 -38.49 14.92
CA VAL A 104 3.43 -37.92 16.02
C VAL A 104 3.63 -38.80 17.25
N CYS A 105 3.88 -38.19 18.41
CA CYS A 105 4.02 -38.91 19.67
C CYS A 105 2.73 -38.77 20.48
N ILE A 106 2.22 -39.88 21.02
CA ILE A 106 1.04 -39.90 21.88
C ILE A 106 1.51 -40.24 23.29
N ARG A 107 1.07 -39.47 24.29
CA ARG A 107 1.36 -39.70 25.70
C ARG A 107 0.14 -39.42 26.56
N MET A 108 0.09 -40.05 27.73
CA MET A 108 -0.92 -39.75 28.75
C MET A 108 -0.47 -38.54 29.58
N ILE A 109 -1.44 -37.78 30.09
CA ILE A 109 -1.20 -36.72 31.07
C ILE A 109 -0.35 -37.23 32.25
N GLY A 110 0.67 -36.46 32.66
CA GLY A 110 1.54 -36.77 33.80
C GLY A 110 2.50 -37.96 33.62
N HIS A 111 2.56 -38.56 32.43
CA HIS A 111 3.48 -39.65 32.14
C HIS A 111 4.91 -39.12 31.94
N ASN A 112 5.82 -39.43 32.88
CA ASN A 112 7.24 -39.08 32.77
C ASN A 112 7.88 -39.77 31.56
N VAL A 113 8.44 -38.96 30.65
CA VAL A 113 9.18 -39.45 29.49
C VAL A 113 10.65 -39.66 29.89
N GLU A 114 10.91 -40.62 30.78
CA GLU A 114 12.30 -40.99 31.11
C GLU A 114 12.84 -41.98 30.06
N GLY A 115 13.61 -41.49 29.08
CA GLY A 115 14.36 -42.32 28.15
C GLY A 115 14.78 -41.66 26.83
N ALA A 116 16.10 -41.58 26.59
CA ALA A 116 16.80 -41.26 25.33
C ALA A 116 16.34 -40.01 24.55
N PHE A 117 16.66 -38.82 25.08
CA PHE A 117 16.45 -37.53 24.42
C PHE A 117 17.39 -37.31 23.23
N SER A 118 16.85 -37.23 22.01
CA SER A 118 17.58 -36.74 20.84
C SER A 118 17.05 -35.37 20.42
N LYS A 119 17.90 -34.54 19.77
CA LYS A 119 17.54 -33.23 19.20
C LYS A 119 16.28 -33.26 18.29
N ALA A 120 15.86 -34.42 17.80
CA ALA A 120 14.72 -34.61 16.91
C ALA A 120 13.33 -34.35 17.54
N PHE A 121 13.23 -34.18 18.87
CA PHE A 121 11.97 -34.00 19.59
C PHE A 121 11.41 -32.56 19.58
N ARG A 122 12.25 -31.53 19.29
CA ARG A 122 11.78 -30.12 19.22
C ARG A 122 10.82 -29.88 18.04
N ASP A 123 11.00 -30.62 16.95
CA ASP A 123 10.23 -30.45 15.72
C ASP A 123 9.06 -31.44 15.58
N GLN A 124 8.76 -32.21 16.64
CA GLN A 124 7.72 -33.23 16.64
C GLN A 124 6.42 -32.73 17.28
N MET A 125 5.28 -33.13 16.70
CA MET A 125 3.95 -32.88 17.25
C MET A 125 3.59 -33.93 18.32
N TYR A 126 2.96 -33.49 19.41
CA TYR A 126 2.53 -34.36 20.52
C TYR A 126 1.01 -34.35 20.69
N ILE A 127 0.47 -35.50 21.06
CA ILE A 127 -0.91 -35.68 21.49
C ILE A 127 -0.89 -36.10 22.96
N ILE A 128 -1.50 -35.29 23.81
CA ILE A 128 -1.68 -35.58 25.23
C ILE A 128 -3.11 -36.06 25.42
N GLU A 129 -3.27 -37.32 25.80
CA GLU A 129 -4.59 -37.90 26.10
C GLU A 129 -4.93 -37.70 27.58
N MET A 130 -6.13 -37.16 27.82
CA MET A 130 -6.63 -36.77 29.14
C MET A 130 -7.82 -37.66 29.51
N PRO A 131 -7.61 -38.73 30.29
CA PRO A 131 -8.66 -39.65 30.64
C PRO A 131 -9.65 -38.99 31.60
N LEU A 132 -10.94 -39.15 31.31
CA LEU A 132 -12.04 -38.64 32.14
C LEU A 132 -12.91 -39.81 32.60
N SER A 133 -13.50 -39.68 33.79
CA SER A 133 -14.44 -40.68 34.32
C SER A 133 -15.86 -40.52 33.77
N GLU A 134 -16.16 -39.37 33.16
CA GLU A 134 -17.44 -39.07 32.51
C GLU A 134 -17.21 -38.52 31.10
N VAL A 135 -18.25 -38.56 30.29
CA VAL A 135 -18.24 -38.05 28.91
C VAL A 135 -18.03 -36.53 28.93
N PRO A 136 -17.01 -35.99 28.24
CA PRO A 136 -16.85 -34.55 28.06
C PRO A 136 -17.87 -34.02 27.04
N LEU A 137 -18.53 -32.91 27.39
CA LEU A 137 -19.58 -32.25 26.60
C LEU A 137 -19.07 -30.93 25.97
N CYS A 138 -18.33 -30.14 26.73
CA CYS A 138 -17.82 -28.82 26.35
C CYS A 138 -16.45 -28.52 26.97
N ILE A 139 -15.72 -27.57 26.39
CA ILE A 139 -14.35 -27.19 26.80
C ILE A 139 -14.18 -25.67 26.74
N SER A 140 -13.36 -25.12 27.64
CA SER A 140 -12.94 -23.72 27.64
C SER A 140 -11.48 -23.58 28.04
N CYS A 141 -10.71 -22.81 27.27
CA CYS A 141 -9.31 -22.49 27.57
C CYS A 141 -9.21 -21.13 28.27
N CYS A 142 -8.44 -21.04 29.34
CA CYS A 142 -8.19 -19.79 30.05
C CYS A 142 -7.29 -18.85 29.20
N PRO A 143 -7.75 -17.64 28.85
CA PRO A 143 -6.99 -16.75 27.97
C PRO A 143 -5.70 -16.19 28.60
N VAL A 144 -5.53 -16.32 29.92
CA VAL A 144 -4.34 -15.81 30.65
C VAL A 144 -3.35 -16.91 30.98
N LYS A 145 -3.82 -17.96 31.68
CA LYS A 145 -2.95 -19.01 32.22
C LYS A 145 -2.79 -20.19 31.27
N GLY A 146 -3.66 -20.30 30.25
CA GLY A 146 -3.71 -21.46 29.38
C GLY A 146 -4.27 -22.73 30.04
N ASP A 147 -4.77 -22.66 31.28
CA ASP A 147 -5.50 -23.74 31.95
C ASP A 147 -6.74 -24.18 31.14
N LEU A 148 -7.10 -25.45 31.21
CA LEU A 148 -8.22 -26.05 30.48
C LEU A 148 -9.33 -26.46 31.45
N LEU A 149 -10.55 -25.97 31.22
CA LEU A 149 -11.76 -26.41 31.90
C LEU A 149 -12.60 -27.29 30.99
N VAL A 150 -13.09 -28.41 31.51
CA VAL A 150 -13.88 -29.40 30.76
C VAL A 150 -15.20 -29.62 31.48
N GLY A 151 -16.31 -29.49 30.76
CA GLY A 151 -17.65 -29.77 31.28
C GLY A 151 -18.06 -31.21 30.96
N CYS A 152 -18.42 -31.96 32.00
CA CYS A 152 -19.06 -33.27 31.93
C CYS A 152 -20.51 -33.15 32.42
N THR A 153 -21.27 -34.26 32.40
CA THR A 153 -22.71 -34.25 32.70
C THR A 153 -23.07 -33.56 34.00
N ASN A 154 -22.36 -33.86 35.11
CA ASN A 154 -22.66 -33.31 36.45
C ASN A 154 -21.41 -32.72 37.14
N LYS A 155 -20.31 -32.51 36.41
CA LYS A 155 -19.07 -31.98 36.99
C LYS A 155 -18.23 -31.25 35.97
N LEU A 156 -17.41 -30.33 36.45
CA LEU A 156 -16.37 -29.66 35.67
C LEU A 156 -15.01 -30.13 36.14
N VAL A 157 -14.11 -30.42 35.21
CA VAL A 157 -12.74 -30.85 35.51
C VAL A 157 -11.77 -29.78 35.04
N LEU A 158 -10.99 -29.24 35.96
CA LEU A 158 -9.96 -28.24 35.70
C LEU A 158 -8.59 -28.93 35.57
N PHE A 159 -7.95 -28.69 34.43
CA PHE A 159 -6.58 -29.07 34.15
C PHE A 159 -5.71 -27.81 34.15
N SER A 160 -4.80 -27.73 35.13
CA SER A 160 -3.81 -26.67 35.18
C SER A 160 -2.66 -26.96 34.22
N LEU A 161 -2.26 -25.95 33.46
CA LEU A 161 -1.13 -26.05 32.54
C LEU A 161 0.18 -26.13 33.34
N LYS A 162 1.03 -27.11 33.03
CA LYS A 162 2.36 -27.28 33.62
C LYS A 162 3.42 -27.34 32.51
N TYR A 163 4.60 -26.81 32.82
CA TYR A 163 5.78 -26.95 31.98
C TYR A 163 6.79 -27.81 32.73
N GLN A 164 6.97 -29.05 32.27
CA GLN A 164 7.97 -29.95 32.83
C GLN A 164 9.33 -29.62 32.24
N ILE A 165 10.25 -29.14 33.07
CA ILE A 165 11.63 -28.86 32.64
C ILE A 165 12.34 -30.19 32.50
N ILE A 166 12.79 -30.50 31.28
CA ILE A 166 13.55 -31.71 31.00
C ILE A 166 15.05 -31.40 31.14
N ASN A 167 15.51 -30.32 30.50
CA ASN A 167 16.89 -29.79 30.58
C ASN A 167 16.85 -28.25 30.69
N GLU A 168 17.98 -27.58 30.98
CA GLU A 168 18.09 -26.11 31.11
C GLU A 168 17.54 -25.30 29.90
N GLU A 169 17.53 -25.88 28.70
CA GLU A 169 17.03 -25.24 27.48
C GLU A 169 15.65 -25.74 26.99
N PHE A 170 15.04 -26.73 27.64
CA PHE A 170 13.84 -27.39 27.11
C PHE A 170 12.80 -27.70 28.19
N SER A 171 11.62 -27.12 28.04
CA SER A 171 10.42 -27.46 28.79
C SER A 171 9.39 -28.13 27.88
N LEU A 172 8.76 -29.18 28.41
CA LEU A 172 7.67 -29.89 27.76
C LEU A 172 6.35 -29.45 28.38
N LEU A 173 5.40 -29.06 27.54
CA LEU A 173 4.05 -28.72 27.99
C LEU A 173 3.30 -30.00 28.40
N ASP A 174 2.75 -29.99 29.61
CA ASP A 174 1.84 -30.99 30.15
C ASP A 174 0.69 -30.36 30.94
N PHE A 175 -0.19 -31.18 31.47
CA PHE A 175 -1.29 -30.76 32.32
C PHE A 175 -1.27 -31.51 33.65
N GLU A 176 -1.85 -30.89 34.66
CA GLU A 176 -2.20 -31.54 35.92
C GLU A 176 -3.70 -31.37 36.14
N ARG A 177 -4.39 -32.47 36.46
CA ARG A 177 -5.77 -32.39 36.92
C ARG A 177 -5.78 -31.81 38.33
N SER A 178 -6.17 -30.54 38.46
CA SER A 178 -6.01 -29.78 39.70
C SER A 178 -7.28 -29.76 40.55
N LEU A 179 -8.46 -29.68 39.93
CA LEU A 179 -9.73 -29.52 40.64
C LEU A 179 -10.89 -30.18 39.89
N ILE A 180 -11.81 -30.81 40.61
CA ILE A 180 -13.12 -31.24 40.12
C ILE A 180 -14.19 -30.42 40.85
N ILE A 181 -15.10 -29.83 40.10
CA ILE A 181 -16.24 -29.05 40.59
C ILE A 181 -17.49 -29.88 40.31
N HIS A 182 -18.08 -30.46 41.34
CA HIS A 182 -19.35 -31.19 41.19
C HIS A 182 -20.49 -30.17 41.20
N ILE A 183 -21.37 -30.24 40.21
CA ILE A 183 -22.52 -29.35 40.07
C ILE A 183 -23.75 -30.19 39.81
N ASP A 184 -24.60 -30.33 40.82
CA ASP A 184 -25.81 -31.14 40.72
C ASP A 184 -26.93 -30.33 40.05
N ASN A 185 -27.83 -31.01 39.34
CA ASN A 185 -29.05 -30.48 38.73
C ASN A 185 -28.85 -29.46 37.60
N ILE A 186 -27.65 -29.32 37.05
CA ILE A 186 -27.40 -28.52 35.84
C ILE A 186 -26.41 -29.25 34.92
N THR A 187 -26.83 -29.53 33.69
CA THR A 187 -25.97 -30.15 32.68
C THR A 187 -25.39 -29.07 31.78
N PRO A 188 -24.05 -28.95 31.68
CA PRO A 188 -23.42 -27.89 30.90
C PRO A 188 -23.54 -28.15 29.39
N VAL A 189 -24.09 -27.17 28.69
CA VAL A 189 -24.09 -27.08 27.22
C VAL A 189 -22.87 -26.30 26.75
N GLU A 190 -22.55 -25.21 27.44
CA GLU A 190 -21.36 -24.38 27.20
C GLU A 190 -20.77 -23.92 28.54
N ILE A 191 -19.45 -23.73 28.56
CA ILE A 191 -18.71 -23.23 29.72
C ILE A 191 -17.74 -22.14 29.27
N SER A 192 -17.45 -21.19 30.16
CA SER A 192 -16.40 -20.19 29.94
C SER A 192 -15.55 -20.04 31.21
N PHE A 193 -14.24 -19.95 31.04
CA PHE A 193 -13.29 -19.93 32.15
C PHE A 193 -12.24 -18.83 31.99
N CYS A 194 -12.12 -17.97 32.99
CA CYS A 194 -11.12 -16.89 33.01
C CYS A 194 -10.61 -16.66 34.43
N VAL A 195 -9.33 -16.93 34.70
CA VAL A 195 -8.62 -16.59 35.96
C VAL A 195 -9.44 -16.89 37.24
N GLY A 196 -9.97 -18.12 37.34
CA GLY A 196 -10.75 -18.54 38.52
C GLY A 196 -12.25 -18.24 38.44
N TYR A 197 -12.71 -17.44 37.48
CA TYR A 197 -14.13 -17.26 37.20
C TYR A 197 -14.61 -18.35 36.25
N VAL A 198 -15.67 -19.05 36.64
CA VAL A 198 -16.29 -20.15 35.91
C VAL A 198 -17.73 -19.76 35.60
N ALA A 199 -18.09 -19.73 34.32
CA ALA A 199 -19.46 -19.59 33.86
C ALA A 199 -19.94 -20.90 33.24
N VAL A 200 -21.15 -21.32 33.59
CA VAL A 200 -21.80 -22.54 33.15
C VAL A 200 -23.15 -22.18 32.57
N MET A 201 -23.44 -22.66 31.37
CA MET A 201 -24.71 -22.47 30.67
C MET A 201 -25.34 -23.82 30.38
N SER A 202 -26.59 -24.02 30.79
CA SER A 202 -27.48 -25.07 30.31
C SER A 202 -28.45 -24.51 29.26
N ASP A 203 -29.43 -25.29 28.81
CA ASP A 203 -30.42 -24.83 27.82
C ASP A 203 -31.16 -23.54 28.27
N LEU A 204 -31.42 -23.37 29.57
CA LEU A 204 -32.23 -22.26 30.11
C LEU A 204 -31.65 -21.64 31.40
N GLU A 205 -30.48 -22.05 31.84
CA GLU A 205 -29.89 -21.56 33.08
C GLU A 205 -28.44 -21.13 32.87
N VAL A 206 -28.03 -20.10 33.60
CA VAL A 206 -26.65 -19.63 33.67
C VAL A 206 -26.22 -19.52 35.12
N LEU A 207 -25.07 -20.10 35.44
CA LEU A 207 -24.42 -20.03 36.74
C LEU A 207 -23.01 -19.45 36.59
N ILE A 208 -22.65 -18.46 37.40
CA ILE A 208 -21.31 -17.91 37.48
C ILE A 208 -20.75 -18.10 38.89
N LEU A 209 -19.57 -18.67 38.98
CA LEU A 209 -18.82 -18.94 40.20
C LEU A 209 -17.45 -18.26 40.14
N LYS A 210 -16.95 -17.82 41.29
CA LYS A 210 -15.56 -17.39 41.47
C LYS A 210 -14.85 -18.39 42.36
N LEU A 211 -13.74 -18.95 41.88
CA LEU A 211 -12.88 -19.86 42.64
C LEU A 211 -11.82 -19.04 43.39
N GLU A 212 -11.70 -19.28 44.70
CA GLU A 212 -10.78 -18.53 45.56
C GLU A 212 -9.76 -19.44 46.28
N PRO A 213 -8.50 -18.95 46.44
CA PRO A 213 -7.50 -19.64 47.25
C PRO A 213 -7.88 -19.58 48.73
N GLY A 214 -7.60 -20.65 49.48
CA GLY A 214 -7.92 -20.71 50.91
C GLY A 214 -7.09 -19.77 51.78
N PRO A 215 -7.60 -19.38 52.96
CA PRO A 215 -6.84 -18.58 53.90
C PRO A 215 -5.56 -19.31 54.30
N LYS A 216 -4.41 -18.67 54.05
CA LYS A 216 -3.11 -19.09 54.58
C LYS A 216 -3.03 -18.68 56.05
N ASN A 217 -3.74 -19.34 56.96
CA ASN A 217 -3.40 -19.37 58.40
C ASN A 217 -4.25 -20.41 59.15
N GLY A 218 -3.58 -21.21 59.98
CA GLY A 218 -4.17 -22.30 60.73
C GLY A 218 -4.96 -21.83 61.96
N GLU A 219 -6.17 -21.35 61.74
CA GLU A 219 -7.23 -21.41 62.76
C GLU A 219 -8.37 -22.28 62.21
N ARG A 220 -8.47 -23.50 62.74
CA ARG A 220 -9.63 -24.37 62.55
C ARG A 220 -10.84 -23.71 63.19
N VAL A 221 -11.60 -22.92 62.43
CA VAL A 221 -13.00 -22.66 62.76
C VAL A 221 -13.81 -23.83 62.21
N HIS A 222 -14.20 -24.73 63.12
CA HIS A 222 -15.17 -25.78 62.82
C HIS A 222 -16.51 -25.15 62.39
N HIS A 223 -16.77 -25.07 61.08
CA HIS A 223 -18.16 -25.10 60.62
C HIS A 223 -18.61 -26.56 60.60
N ASN A 224 -19.17 -26.99 61.72
CA ASN A 224 -19.94 -28.23 61.77
C ASN A 224 -21.06 -28.15 60.72
N PRO A 225 -21.27 -29.19 59.88
CA PRO A 225 -22.54 -29.35 59.21
C PRO A 225 -23.58 -29.48 60.33
N ARG A 226 -24.60 -28.62 60.35
CA ARG A 226 -25.74 -28.79 61.27
C ARG A 226 -26.41 -30.12 60.95
N LYS A 227 -25.99 -31.17 61.67
CA LYS A 227 -26.80 -32.36 61.91
C LYS A 227 -28.07 -31.90 62.60
N THR A 228 -29.19 -31.96 61.89
CA THR A 228 -30.51 -31.91 62.49
C THR A 228 -30.65 -33.17 63.36
N ASN A 229 -30.43 -33.03 64.67
CA ASN A 229 -30.65 -34.10 65.63
C ASN A 229 -32.15 -34.40 65.72
N ASN A 230 -32.49 -35.66 65.48
CA ASN A 230 -33.77 -36.26 65.81
C ASN A 230 -34.17 -35.97 67.27
N ARG A 231 -35.41 -35.50 67.48
CA ARG A 231 -36.13 -35.72 68.73
C ARG A 231 -37.62 -36.04 68.46
N MET A 232 -37.89 -37.33 68.61
CA MET A 232 -39.10 -37.95 69.18
C MET A 232 -40.44 -37.85 68.41
N ARG A 233 -40.81 -38.98 67.80
CA ARG A 233 -42.20 -39.42 67.57
C ARG A 233 -42.90 -39.70 68.91
N ARG A 234 -44.14 -39.24 69.07
CA ARG A 234 -45.33 -39.95 69.60
C ARG A 234 -46.53 -38.97 69.54
N THR A 235 -47.47 -39.10 68.60
CA THR A 235 -48.68 -39.97 68.50
C THR A 235 -49.94 -39.18 68.86
N GLU A 236 -50.67 -38.72 67.85
CA GLU A 236 -52.13 -38.66 67.72
C GLU A 236 -52.38 -38.68 66.19
N GLU A 237 -52.50 -39.84 65.56
CA GLU A 237 -53.75 -40.59 65.26
C GLU A 237 -54.82 -39.77 64.50
N GLY A 238 -55.06 -40.19 63.24
CA GLY A 238 -56.13 -39.76 62.32
C GLY A 238 -55.65 -38.73 61.30
N ILE A 239 -55.54 -38.99 59.99
CA ILE A 239 -56.32 -39.84 59.09
C ILE A 239 -55.39 -40.44 58.03
N SER A 240 -55.62 -41.73 57.77
CA SER A 240 -55.00 -42.61 56.80
C SER A 240 -55.03 -42.11 55.35
N ASN A 241 -53.93 -42.38 54.64
CA ASN A 241 -53.85 -42.83 53.24
C ASN A 241 -55.09 -42.58 52.37
N GLU A 242 -55.06 -41.53 51.55
CA GLU A 242 -55.40 -41.64 50.13
C GLU A 242 -54.45 -40.73 49.32
N ILE A 243 -54.14 -41.16 48.10
CA ILE A 243 -53.21 -40.60 47.09
C ILE A 243 -51.81 -41.27 47.08
N SER A 244 -51.83 -42.60 47.02
CA SER A 244 -51.09 -43.30 45.96
C SER A 244 -51.95 -43.25 44.69
N GLN A 245 -51.33 -42.94 43.54
CA GLN A 245 -51.89 -42.98 42.18
C GLN A 245 -52.86 -41.83 41.84
N LEU A 246 -52.30 -40.71 41.39
CA LEU A 246 -52.90 -39.95 40.30
C LEU A 246 -51.86 -39.92 39.17
N GLU A 247 -52.06 -40.75 38.15
CA GLU A 247 -51.62 -40.42 36.80
C GLU A 247 -52.31 -39.09 36.45
N SER A 248 -51.55 -38.00 36.35
CA SER A 248 -52.01 -36.78 35.70
C SER A 248 -51.02 -36.41 34.61
N ASP A 249 -51.30 -36.88 33.41
CA ASP A 249 -50.56 -36.59 32.17
C ASP A 249 -50.75 -35.15 31.65
N ASP A 250 -51.31 -34.20 32.41
CA ASP A 250 -51.77 -32.92 31.85
C ASP A 250 -51.34 -31.61 32.57
N PHE A 251 -50.38 -31.63 33.51
CA PHE A 251 -49.86 -30.37 34.09
C PHE A 251 -48.33 -30.30 34.15
N VAL A 252 -47.74 -29.50 33.26
CA VAL A 252 -46.33 -29.09 33.35
C VAL A 252 -46.21 -28.02 34.44
N ILE A 253 -45.50 -28.32 35.53
CA ILE A 253 -45.15 -27.31 36.54
C ILE A 253 -44.06 -26.41 35.95
N CYS A 254 -44.46 -25.28 35.39
CA CYS A 254 -43.53 -24.32 34.82
C CYS A 254 -42.86 -23.51 35.93
N GLN A 255 -41.55 -23.73 36.12
CA GLN A 255 -40.76 -22.96 37.07
C GLN A 255 -40.66 -21.50 36.61
N LYS A 256 -40.83 -20.56 37.56
CA LYS A 256 -40.78 -19.12 37.26
C LYS A 256 -39.35 -18.68 36.86
N PRO A 257 -39.22 -17.68 35.97
CA PRO A 257 -37.93 -17.08 35.68
C PRO A 257 -37.36 -16.45 36.95
N LEU A 258 -36.05 -16.59 37.15
CA LEU A 258 -35.38 -16.21 38.39
C LEU A 258 -34.02 -15.59 38.08
N GLU A 259 -33.70 -14.47 38.72
CA GLU A 259 -32.40 -13.81 38.63
C GLU A 259 -31.90 -13.52 40.05
N LEU A 260 -30.73 -14.05 40.39
CA LEU A 260 -30.08 -13.90 41.68
C LEU A 260 -28.66 -13.38 41.48
N LEU A 261 -28.33 -12.27 42.12
CA LEU A 261 -27.02 -11.60 42.03
C LEU A 261 -26.27 -11.67 43.37
N GLY A 262 -24.95 -11.79 43.30
CA GLY A 262 -24.05 -11.87 44.46
C GLY A 262 -24.43 -13.00 45.40
N GLU A 263 -24.33 -12.78 46.72
CA GLU A 263 -24.61 -13.78 47.76
C GLU A 263 -26.03 -14.39 47.66
N LYS A 264 -27.02 -13.67 47.10
CA LYS A 264 -28.37 -14.20 46.91
C LYS A 264 -28.39 -15.41 45.98
N SER A 265 -27.40 -15.57 45.11
CA SER A 265 -27.31 -16.70 44.17
C SER A 265 -27.02 -18.05 44.84
N GLU A 266 -26.61 -18.07 46.11
CA GLU A 266 -26.56 -19.29 46.93
C GLU A 266 -27.95 -19.91 47.15
N GLN A 267 -29.02 -19.13 47.02
CA GLN A 267 -30.41 -19.58 47.15
C GLN A 267 -30.97 -20.21 45.85
N SER A 268 -30.12 -20.43 44.84
CA SER A 268 -30.49 -21.06 43.57
C SER A 268 -31.02 -22.48 43.72
N GLY A 269 -30.67 -23.17 44.81
CA GLY A 269 -31.00 -24.59 45.03
C GLY A 269 -30.05 -25.56 44.32
N LEU A 270 -28.99 -25.06 43.69
CA LEU A 270 -27.91 -25.87 43.12
C LEU A 270 -26.90 -26.25 44.21
N SER A 271 -26.46 -27.50 44.19
CA SER A 271 -25.40 -28.01 45.07
C SER A 271 -24.08 -28.00 44.32
N VAL A 272 -23.10 -27.24 44.82
CA VAL A 272 -21.75 -27.14 44.26
C VAL A 272 -20.74 -27.61 45.30
N THR A 273 -19.86 -28.55 44.93
CA THR A 273 -18.76 -28.99 45.81
C THR A 273 -17.44 -29.06 45.06
N LEU A 274 -16.34 -28.84 45.80
CA LEU A 274 -14.98 -28.82 45.25
C LEU A 274 -14.20 -30.04 45.74
N GLU A 275 -13.60 -30.77 44.80
CA GLU A 275 -12.69 -31.90 45.06
C GLU A 275 -11.32 -31.57 44.47
N SER A 276 -10.32 -31.37 45.35
CA SER A 276 -8.93 -31.16 44.93
C SER A 276 -8.28 -32.48 44.54
N THR A 277 -7.67 -32.54 43.36
CA THR A 277 -7.04 -33.77 42.82
C THR A 277 -5.53 -33.67 42.63
N GLY A 278 -4.91 -32.55 43.03
CA GLY A 278 -3.46 -32.35 42.96
C GLY A 278 -2.66 -33.18 43.98
N LEU A 279 -1.35 -33.33 43.74
CA LEU A 279 -0.43 -34.03 44.64
C LEU A 279 -0.29 -33.29 45.99
N ALA A 280 -0.16 -34.04 47.09
CA ALA A 280 -0.27 -33.53 48.47
C ALA A 280 0.71 -32.41 48.87
N ASP A 281 1.81 -32.21 48.13
CA ASP A 281 2.82 -31.17 48.40
C ASP A 281 2.52 -29.82 47.73
N GLU A 282 1.62 -29.76 46.75
CA GLU A 282 1.15 -28.50 46.14
C GLU A 282 -0.19 -28.10 46.77
N LYS A 283 -0.16 -27.16 47.73
CA LYS A 283 -1.39 -26.60 48.34
C LYS A 283 -2.41 -26.26 47.25
N GLY A 284 -3.59 -26.86 47.31
CA GLY A 284 -4.66 -26.66 46.33
C GLY A 284 -4.88 -25.18 46.04
N LYS A 285 -4.73 -24.79 44.76
CA LYS A 285 -4.83 -23.38 44.32
C LYS A 285 -6.18 -22.73 44.65
N TYR A 286 -7.24 -23.55 44.73
CA TYR A 286 -8.58 -23.13 45.09
C TYR A 286 -9.09 -24.05 46.20
N SER A 287 -9.74 -23.46 47.20
CA SER A 287 -10.30 -24.22 48.34
C SER A 287 -11.73 -23.84 48.68
N HIS A 288 -12.19 -22.69 48.20
CA HIS A 288 -13.56 -22.21 48.35
C HIS A 288 -14.02 -21.58 47.03
N PHE A 289 -15.33 -21.37 46.91
CA PHE A 289 -15.95 -20.72 45.78
C PHE A 289 -17.05 -19.78 46.25
N GLN A 290 -17.27 -18.70 45.50
CA GLN A 290 -18.35 -17.76 45.71
C GLN A 290 -19.33 -17.83 44.53
N HIS A 291 -20.63 -17.87 44.80
CA HIS A 291 -21.63 -17.69 43.74
C HIS A 291 -21.75 -16.20 43.38
N LEU A 292 -21.69 -15.87 42.09
CA LEU A 292 -21.79 -14.50 41.61
C LEU A 292 -23.14 -14.21 40.95
N LEU A 293 -23.60 -15.11 40.07
CA LEU A 293 -24.84 -14.95 39.31
C LEU A 293 -25.50 -16.30 39.13
N TYR A 294 -26.81 -16.36 39.35
CA TYR A 294 -27.65 -17.44 38.85
C TYR A 294 -28.86 -16.84 38.15
N ARG A 295 -29.09 -17.24 36.89
CA ARG A 295 -30.24 -16.80 36.11
C ARG A 295 -30.90 -18.00 35.43
N ARG A 296 -32.21 -18.15 35.65
CA ARG A 296 -33.05 -19.15 35.00
C ARG A 296 -34.12 -18.49 34.15
N PHE A 297 -34.25 -18.96 32.93
CA PHE A 297 -35.28 -18.56 31.98
C PHE A 297 -36.44 -19.55 32.01
N ALA A 298 -37.67 -19.05 31.83
CA ALA A 298 -38.86 -19.87 31.72
C ALA A 298 -39.32 -19.89 30.26
N PRO A 299 -39.67 -21.07 29.69
CA PRO A 299 -40.35 -21.15 28.41
C PRO A 299 -41.67 -20.37 28.46
N ASP A 300 -41.98 -19.55 27.47
CA ASP A 300 -43.31 -18.92 27.36
C ASP A 300 -44.30 -19.93 26.75
N ILE A 301 -45.03 -20.63 27.62
CA ILE A 301 -46.00 -21.69 27.24
C ILE A 301 -47.23 -21.10 26.49
N SER A 302 -47.39 -19.78 26.44
CA SER A 302 -48.53 -19.14 25.76
C SER A 302 -48.42 -19.15 24.23
N SER A 303 -47.24 -19.44 23.68
CA SER A 303 -46.97 -19.46 22.25
C SER A 303 -46.54 -20.87 21.81
N TYR A 304 -47.19 -21.45 20.79
CA TYR A 304 -46.81 -22.72 20.16
C TYR A 304 -45.50 -22.57 19.36
N VAL A 305 -44.44 -22.09 20.02
CA VAL A 305 -43.13 -21.81 19.42
C VAL A 305 -42.23 -23.04 19.57
N LEU A 306 -41.47 -23.34 18.52
CA LEU A 306 -40.55 -24.47 18.47
C LEU A 306 -39.56 -24.41 19.65
N SER A 307 -39.24 -25.56 20.25
CA SER A 307 -38.35 -25.66 21.43
C SER A 307 -36.97 -25.01 21.26
N ASP A 308 -36.52 -24.75 20.03
CA ASP A 308 -35.21 -24.18 19.70
C ASP A 308 -35.18 -22.63 19.71
N ASP A 309 -36.32 -21.96 19.94
CA ASP A 309 -36.39 -20.48 19.97
C ASP A 309 -36.20 -19.89 21.38
N ILE A 310 -36.11 -20.74 22.40
CA ILE A 310 -36.02 -20.32 23.80
C ILE A 310 -34.69 -20.70 24.47
N LYS A 311 -33.84 -21.49 23.80
CA LYS A 311 -32.60 -22.01 24.39
C LYS A 311 -31.45 -21.02 24.29
N LEU A 312 -30.61 -20.99 25.33
CA LEU A 312 -29.36 -20.27 25.32
C LEU A 312 -28.36 -20.90 24.33
N HIS A 313 -27.60 -20.08 23.60
CA HIS A 313 -26.72 -20.55 22.53
C HIS A 313 -25.28 -20.00 22.58
N SER A 314 -25.02 -18.95 23.36
CA SER A 314 -23.69 -18.33 23.46
C SER A 314 -23.38 -17.92 24.89
N LEU A 315 -22.17 -18.25 25.38
CA LEU A 315 -21.62 -17.84 26.67
C LEU A 315 -20.15 -17.39 26.55
N GLN A 316 -19.81 -16.19 27.04
CA GLN A 316 -18.44 -15.65 27.02
C GLN A 316 -18.09 -14.89 28.29
N LEU A 317 -16.88 -15.13 28.80
CA LEU A 317 -16.20 -14.27 29.78
C LEU A 317 -15.15 -13.40 29.07
N LEU A 318 -15.33 -12.08 29.08
CA LEU A 318 -14.45 -11.12 28.43
C LEU A 318 -13.64 -10.34 29.49
N PRO A 319 -12.34 -10.61 29.64
CA PRO A 319 -11.47 -9.86 30.54
C PRO A 319 -10.95 -8.55 29.91
N ILE A 320 -10.88 -7.49 30.72
CA ILE A 320 -10.20 -6.22 30.40
C ILE A 320 -9.02 -6.06 31.36
N TYR A 321 -7.83 -5.80 30.82
CA TYR A 321 -6.59 -5.67 31.60
C TYR A 321 -6.07 -4.24 31.64
N GLN A 322 -5.40 -3.89 32.73
CA GLN A 322 -4.59 -2.67 32.80
C GLN A 322 -3.24 -2.92 32.11
N THR A 323 -2.79 -2.01 31.25
CA THR A 323 -1.45 -2.06 30.66
C THR A 323 -0.56 -1.11 31.46
N GLY A 324 0.43 -1.64 32.16
CA GLY A 324 1.30 -0.85 33.03
C GLY A 324 2.03 0.27 32.28
N SER A 325 2.03 1.47 32.86
CA SER A 325 2.98 2.53 32.52
C SER A 325 4.40 2.04 32.84
N LEU A 326 5.36 2.29 31.94
CA LEU A 326 6.78 2.15 32.23
C LEU A 326 7.12 3.12 33.38
N THR A 327 7.17 2.63 34.61
CA THR A 327 7.81 3.35 35.71
C THR A 327 9.30 3.49 35.38
N SER A 328 9.88 4.64 35.75
CA SER A 328 11.25 5.07 35.40
C SER A 328 12.39 4.14 35.84
N ASP A 329 12.11 3.06 36.57
CA ASP A 329 13.11 2.08 36.98
C ASP A 329 13.11 0.89 36.03
N GLY A 330 14.07 0.92 35.10
CA GLY A 330 14.33 -0.10 34.08
C GLY A 330 14.76 -1.45 34.64
N LYS A 331 13.85 -2.15 35.32
CA LYS A 331 13.94 -3.59 35.58
C LYS A 331 12.78 -4.28 34.87
N ASN A 332 13.12 -5.06 33.84
CA ASN A 332 12.23 -5.98 33.16
C ASN A 332 11.76 -7.09 34.14
N LEU A 333 10.81 -6.76 35.00
CA LEU A 333 9.95 -7.74 35.64
C LEU A 333 8.85 -8.06 34.63
N SER A 334 8.54 -9.36 34.45
CA SER A 334 7.46 -9.85 33.58
C SER A 334 6.24 -8.96 33.72
N GLN A 335 5.73 -8.40 32.61
CA GLN A 335 4.51 -7.59 32.57
C GLN A 335 3.32 -8.45 33.02
N GLU A 336 3.09 -8.55 34.33
CA GLU A 336 1.86 -9.12 34.86
C GLU A 336 0.71 -8.17 34.51
N LYS A 337 -0.15 -8.61 33.59
CA LYS A 337 -1.37 -7.89 33.24
C LYS A 337 -2.36 -8.06 34.39
N GLU A 338 -2.60 -7.00 35.15
CA GLU A 338 -3.62 -6.99 36.18
C GLU A 338 -5.02 -6.94 35.53
N LEU A 339 -5.92 -7.83 35.99
CA LEU A 339 -7.30 -7.89 35.52
C LEU A 339 -8.07 -6.69 36.11
N LEU A 340 -8.45 -5.75 35.27
CA LEU A 340 -9.12 -4.52 35.67
C LEU A 340 -10.64 -4.71 35.81
N SER A 341 -11.26 -5.43 34.87
CA SER A 341 -12.68 -5.82 34.94
C SER A 341 -12.95 -7.09 34.13
N LEU A 342 -14.05 -7.78 34.41
CA LEU A 342 -14.49 -9.00 33.74
C LEU A 342 -15.98 -8.87 33.44
N PHE A 343 -16.33 -9.16 32.19
CA PHE A 343 -17.70 -9.14 31.73
C PHE A 343 -18.16 -10.56 31.42
N CYS A 344 -19.40 -10.89 31.80
CA CYS A 344 -20.06 -12.11 31.38
C CYS A 344 -21.19 -11.79 30.42
N PHE A 345 -21.16 -12.42 29.26
CA PHE A 345 -22.21 -12.29 28.25
C PHE A 345 -22.82 -13.66 27.95
N PHE A 346 -24.14 -13.70 27.89
CA PHE A 346 -24.87 -14.85 27.41
C PHE A 346 -26.13 -14.45 26.64
N SER A 347 -26.57 -15.33 25.74
CA SER A 347 -27.55 -14.97 24.71
C SER A 347 -28.61 -16.03 24.49
N LEU A 348 -29.87 -15.60 24.52
CA LEU A 348 -31.02 -16.28 23.91
C LEU A 348 -31.13 -15.90 22.42
N PRO A 349 -31.97 -16.56 21.63
CA PRO A 349 -32.04 -16.32 20.20
C PRO A 349 -32.49 -14.90 19.81
N HIS A 350 -33.15 -14.16 20.70
CA HIS A 350 -33.61 -12.79 20.44
C HIS A 350 -33.08 -11.75 21.42
N VAL A 351 -32.40 -12.17 22.49
CA VAL A 351 -31.96 -11.28 23.56
C VAL A 351 -30.62 -11.71 24.13
N GLY A 352 -29.66 -10.79 24.21
CA GLY A 352 -28.38 -10.97 24.91
C GLY A 352 -28.30 -10.16 26.19
N TYR A 353 -27.65 -10.72 27.21
CA TYR A 353 -27.42 -10.07 28.50
C TYR A 353 -25.93 -9.92 28.76
N LEU A 354 -25.51 -8.72 29.14
CA LEU A 354 -24.13 -8.40 29.49
C LEU A 354 -24.06 -7.97 30.96
N TYR A 355 -23.28 -8.69 31.74
CA TYR A 355 -23.01 -8.42 33.15
C TYR A 355 -21.56 -8.01 33.37
N MET A 356 -21.33 -7.16 34.34
CA MET A 356 -20.03 -6.97 34.99
C MET A 356 -19.96 -7.87 36.22
N VAL A 357 -18.83 -8.52 36.50
CA VAL A 357 -18.74 -9.56 37.55
C VAL A 357 -17.53 -9.48 38.50
N VAL A 358 -16.70 -8.43 38.43
CA VAL A 358 -15.49 -8.31 39.30
C VAL A 358 -15.77 -7.52 40.58
N LYS A 359 -15.91 -6.19 40.50
CA LYS A 359 -16.08 -5.35 41.71
C LYS A 359 -17.53 -5.35 42.18
N SER A 360 -18.48 -5.35 41.26
CA SER A 360 -19.89 -5.61 41.51
C SER A 360 -20.47 -6.56 40.46
N VAL A 361 -21.53 -7.30 40.83
CA VAL A 361 -22.30 -8.12 39.90
C VAL A 361 -23.53 -7.35 39.46
N GLU A 362 -23.45 -6.73 38.28
CA GLU A 362 -24.47 -5.81 37.77
C GLU A 362 -24.79 -6.09 36.30
N LEU A 363 -26.08 -6.01 35.96
CA LEU A 363 -26.55 -6.08 34.58
C LEU A 363 -26.25 -4.75 33.89
N MET A 364 -25.30 -4.77 32.95
CA MET A 364 -24.85 -3.58 32.23
C MET A 364 -25.76 -3.22 31.07
N SER A 365 -26.16 -4.21 30.27
CA SER A 365 -26.92 -3.98 29.04
C SER A 365 -27.70 -5.21 28.62
N VAL A 366 -28.85 -4.97 27.98
CA VAL A 366 -29.68 -5.98 27.34
C VAL A 366 -29.76 -5.63 25.85
N TYR A 367 -29.38 -6.56 24.99
CA TYR A 367 -29.36 -6.38 23.55
C TYR A 367 -30.53 -7.14 22.94
N GLN A 368 -31.45 -6.44 22.30
CA GLN A 368 -32.55 -7.06 21.56
C GLN A 368 -32.17 -7.25 20.11
N TYR A 369 -32.42 -8.45 19.58
CA TYR A 369 -32.12 -8.79 18.19
C TYR A 369 -33.41 -8.79 17.38
N PRO A 370 -33.45 -8.10 16.23
CA PRO A 370 -34.62 -8.11 15.35
C PRO A 370 -34.83 -9.47 14.66
N GLU A 371 -33.77 -10.28 14.52
CA GLU A 371 -33.81 -11.60 13.91
C GLU A 371 -33.27 -12.66 14.88
N LYS A 372 -33.61 -13.93 14.64
CA LYS A 372 -33.12 -15.06 15.44
C LYS A 372 -31.60 -15.20 15.29
N SER A 373 -30.87 -14.96 16.36
CA SER A 373 -29.42 -15.17 16.43
C SER A 373 -29.09 -16.65 16.55
N GLN A 374 -28.14 -17.11 15.74
CA GLN A 374 -27.54 -18.44 15.81
C GLN A 374 -26.31 -18.45 16.72
N GLN A 375 -25.58 -17.33 16.77
CA GLN A 375 -24.42 -17.15 17.63
C GLN A 375 -24.22 -15.66 17.90
N ALA A 376 -23.75 -15.31 19.09
CA ALA A 376 -23.40 -13.96 19.46
C ALA A 376 -21.98 -13.92 20.04
N VAL A 377 -21.10 -13.09 19.49
CA VAL A 377 -19.68 -13.01 19.85
C VAL A 377 -19.37 -11.62 20.40
N LEU A 378 -18.91 -11.57 21.65
CA LEU A 378 -18.57 -10.34 22.35
C LEU A 378 -17.09 -10.02 22.15
N THR A 379 -16.81 -8.81 21.69
CA THR A 379 -15.47 -8.21 21.66
C THR A 379 -15.44 -7.00 22.60
N PRO A 380 -14.27 -6.40 22.88
CA PRO A 380 -14.19 -5.21 23.73
C PRO A 380 -15.00 -4.00 23.24
N GLN A 381 -15.27 -3.91 21.93
CA GLN A 381 -15.89 -2.75 21.28
C GLN A 381 -17.27 -3.06 20.68
N PHE A 382 -17.47 -4.28 20.18
CA PHE A 382 -18.72 -4.69 19.54
C PHE A 382 -19.22 -6.04 20.02
N LEU A 383 -20.53 -6.20 19.97
CA LEU A 383 -21.23 -7.46 20.01
C LEU A 383 -21.65 -7.80 18.58
N HIS A 384 -21.13 -8.91 18.06
CA HIS A 384 -21.43 -9.42 16.73
C HIS A 384 -22.47 -10.53 16.84
N VAL A 385 -23.64 -10.32 16.25
CA VAL A 385 -24.77 -11.25 16.28
C VAL A 385 -24.95 -11.84 14.89
N ILE A 386 -24.73 -13.14 14.78
CA ILE A 386 -24.82 -13.92 13.55
C ILE A 386 -26.21 -14.50 13.47
N THR A 387 -26.92 -14.19 12.39
CA THR A 387 -28.26 -14.74 12.06
C THR A 387 -28.13 -15.63 10.82
N SER A 388 -29.23 -16.23 10.36
CA SER A 388 -29.19 -17.06 9.13
C SER A 388 -28.80 -16.26 7.88
N ASN A 389 -29.08 -14.95 7.86
CA ASN A 389 -28.95 -14.10 6.68
C ASN A 389 -27.94 -12.96 6.86
N ASN A 390 -27.81 -12.45 8.08
CA ASN A 390 -27.14 -11.19 8.39
C ASN A 390 -26.14 -11.29 9.54
N LEU A 391 -25.11 -10.45 9.50
CA LEU A 391 -24.25 -10.14 10.63
C LEU A 391 -24.64 -8.77 11.19
N GLN A 392 -25.17 -8.74 12.41
CA GLN A 392 -25.56 -7.52 13.09
C GLN A 392 -24.47 -7.12 14.11
N CYS A 393 -24.13 -5.84 14.19
CA CYS A 393 -23.08 -5.35 15.08
C CYS A 393 -23.67 -4.29 16.02
N PHE A 394 -23.57 -4.53 17.33
CA PHE A 394 -23.98 -3.59 18.38
C PHE A 394 -22.73 -3.04 19.07
N THR A 395 -22.72 -1.75 19.39
CA THR A 395 -21.67 -1.17 20.24
C THR A 395 -21.82 -1.68 21.67
N VAL A 396 -20.70 -2.03 22.31
CA VAL A 396 -20.71 -2.43 23.74
C VAL A 396 -19.87 -1.47 24.57
N ARG A 397 -20.31 -1.21 25.80
CA ARG A 397 -19.67 -0.24 26.70
C ARG A 397 -18.70 -0.88 27.69
N CYS A 398 -18.12 -2.04 27.37
CA CYS A 398 -17.25 -2.78 28.28
C CYS A 398 -16.02 -1.95 28.70
N SER A 399 -15.32 -1.33 27.74
CA SER A 399 -14.16 -0.48 28.03
C SER A 399 -14.53 0.79 28.81
N ALA A 400 -15.66 1.42 28.47
CA ALA A 400 -16.14 2.62 29.18
C ALA A 400 -16.52 2.29 30.64
N ALA A 401 -17.23 1.19 30.85
CA ALA A 401 -17.63 0.74 32.19
C ALA A 401 -16.40 0.40 33.05
N ALA A 402 -15.42 -0.30 32.47
CA ALA A 402 -14.18 -0.63 33.14
C ALA A 402 -13.36 0.63 33.53
N ALA A 403 -13.34 1.67 32.68
CA ALA A 403 -12.69 2.94 33.00
C ALA A 403 -13.39 3.71 34.14
N ARG A 404 -14.73 3.74 34.15
CA ARG A 404 -15.52 4.36 35.24
C ARG A 404 -15.32 3.68 36.59
N GLU A 405 -15.05 2.37 36.60
CA GLU A 405 -14.73 1.64 37.82
C GLU A 405 -13.37 2.04 38.44
N GLU A 406 -12.44 2.62 37.66
CA GLU A 406 -11.19 3.16 38.20
C GLU A 406 -11.32 4.62 38.63
N ASP A 407 -12.11 5.44 37.91
CA ASP A 407 -12.33 6.84 38.25
C ASP A 407 -13.83 7.21 38.23
N PRO A 408 -14.48 7.32 39.42
CA PRO A 408 -15.90 7.62 39.56
C PRO A 408 -16.32 9.03 39.09
N TYR A 409 -15.38 9.97 38.95
CA TYR A 409 -15.66 11.33 38.46
C TYR A 409 -15.70 11.40 36.92
N MET A 410 -15.50 10.27 36.24
CA MET A 410 -15.63 10.17 34.78
C MET A 410 -17.10 10.20 34.33
N ASP A 411 -17.50 11.34 33.78
CA ASP A 411 -18.76 11.47 33.05
C ASP A 411 -18.58 11.00 31.59
N THR A 412 -19.31 9.95 31.21
CA THR A 412 -19.28 9.35 29.86
C THR A 412 -20.31 9.96 28.91
N THR A 413 -21.08 10.93 29.40
CA THR A 413 -22.22 11.51 28.68
C THR A 413 -21.81 12.62 27.71
N LEU A 414 -20.62 13.23 27.90
CA LEU A 414 -20.03 14.25 27.02
C LEU A 414 -18.76 13.70 26.34
N LYS A 415 -18.95 12.87 25.30
CA LYS A 415 -17.87 12.17 24.57
C LYS A 415 -16.77 13.09 23.99
N ILE A 416 -17.08 14.37 23.74
CA ILE A 416 -16.15 15.34 23.14
C ILE A 416 -15.24 15.99 24.21
N ASP A 417 -15.79 16.37 25.36
CA ASP A 417 -15.02 16.86 26.51
C ASP A 417 -14.11 15.76 27.10
N TYR A 418 -14.52 14.51 26.96
CA TYR A 418 -13.74 13.31 27.33
C TYR A 418 -12.44 13.18 26.52
N SER A 419 -12.47 13.49 25.21
CA SER A 419 -11.28 13.52 24.33
C SER A 419 -10.27 14.58 24.76
N ASN A 420 -10.76 15.75 25.14
CA ASN A 420 -9.93 16.89 25.53
C ASN A 420 -9.21 16.68 26.87
N THR A 421 -9.83 15.92 27.80
CA THR A 421 -9.27 15.68 29.14
C THR A 421 -8.08 14.70 29.13
N TYR A 422 -7.97 13.86 28.09
CA TYR A 422 -6.93 12.82 27.95
C TYR A 422 -5.90 13.11 26.84
N LYS A 423 -5.75 14.37 26.40
CA LYS A 423 -4.69 14.81 25.45
C LYS A 423 -3.26 14.37 25.85
N THR A 424 -3.04 14.06 27.14
CA THR A 424 -1.73 13.79 27.74
C THR A 424 -1.48 12.33 28.16
N VAL A 425 -2.47 11.43 28.10
CA VAL A 425 -2.34 10.07 28.66
C VAL A 425 -2.26 8.99 27.56
N LYS A 426 -1.15 8.25 27.55
CA LYS A 426 -0.79 7.20 26.59
C LYS A 426 -1.50 5.87 26.84
N THR A 427 -2.83 5.78 26.68
CA THR A 427 -3.56 4.52 26.92
C THR A 427 -4.40 4.06 25.73
N GLN A 428 -4.31 2.75 25.44
CA GLN A 428 -5.08 2.06 24.40
C GLN A 428 -6.61 2.19 24.61
N SER A 429 -7.04 2.40 25.86
CA SER A 429 -8.43 2.67 26.24
C SER A 429 -8.98 3.97 25.61
N CYS A 430 -8.16 5.01 25.46
CA CYS A 430 -8.60 6.27 24.83
C CYS A 430 -8.86 6.09 23.34
N ILE A 431 -8.02 5.32 22.63
CA ILE A 431 -8.25 4.99 21.21
C ILE A 431 -9.58 4.24 21.07
N HIS A 432 -9.86 3.29 21.96
CA HIS A 432 -11.09 2.50 21.87
C HIS A 432 -12.35 3.37 22.03
N LEU A 433 -12.34 4.31 22.98
CA LEU A 433 -13.46 5.22 23.22
C LEU A 433 -13.63 6.25 22.10
N LEU A 434 -12.53 6.79 21.57
CA LEU A 434 -12.55 7.66 20.39
C LEU A 434 -13.02 6.92 19.14
N SER A 435 -12.63 5.66 18.96
CA SER A 435 -13.08 4.82 17.85
C SER A 435 -14.58 4.53 17.95
N GLU A 436 -15.09 4.28 19.15
CA GLU A 436 -16.53 4.10 19.41
C GLU A 436 -17.30 5.40 19.11
N ALA A 437 -16.82 6.55 19.59
CA ALA A 437 -17.41 7.86 19.30
C ALA A 437 -17.42 8.14 17.79
N HIS A 438 -16.29 7.91 17.12
CA HIS A 438 -16.13 8.10 15.69
C HIS A 438 -17.13 7.26 14.88
N LEU A 439 -17.33 6.00 15.26
CA LEU A 439 -18.26 5.11 14.58
C LEU A 439 -19.72 5.52 14.77
N LEU A 440 -20.11 6.02 15.95
CA LEU A 440 -21.45 6.55 16.16
C LEU A 440 -21.70 7.79 15.30
N VAL A 441 -20.76 8.73 15.25
CA VAL A 441 -20.85 9.91 14.40
C VAL A 441 -20.94 9.52 12.92
N ARG A 442 -20.11 8.56 12.49
CA ARG A 442 -20.13 8.04 11.12
C ARG A 442 -21.45 7.33 10.79
N ALA A 443 -22.01 6.53 11.71
CA ALA A 443 -23.28 5.86 11.52
C ALA A 443 -24.43 6.87 11.39
N ALA A 444 -24.45 7.90 12.23
CA ALA A 444 -25.42 8.99 12.14
C ALA A 444 -25.32 9.75 10.80
N LEU A 445 -24.11 9.94 10.25
CA LEU A 445 -23.92 10.54 8.92
C LEU A 445 -24.42 9.65 7.78
N MET A 446 -24.42 8.33 7.94
CA MET A 446 -24.92 7.40 6.92
C MET A 446 -26.46 7.36 6.87
N ASP A 447 -27.14 7.68 7.97
CA ASP A 447 -28.61 7.83 8.04
C ASP A 447 -29.07 9.29 7.94
N ALA A 448 -28.30 10.13 7.24
CA ALA A 448 -28.53 11.58 7.15
C ALA A 448 -29.75 12.00 6.31
N SER A 449 -30.66 11.06 5.98
CA SER A 449 -31.88 11.34 5.21
C SER A 449 -32.94 12.11 6.01
N GLN A 450 -32.84 12.10 7.35
CA GLN A 450 -33.80 12.73 8.26
C GLN A 450 -33.24 13.91 9.07
N LEU A 451 -31.97 14.29 8.85
CA LEU A 451 -31.32 15.36 9.63
C LEU A 451 -31.55 16.73 8.99
N GLU A 452 -31.82 17.73 9.83
CA GLU A 452 -31.86 19.12 9.38
C GLU A 452 -30.46 19.58 8.90
N PRO A 453 -30.37 20.53 7.94
CA PRO A 453 -29.08 20.97 7.39
C PRO A 453 -28.08 21.48 8.44
N GLY A 454 -28.57 22.09 9.52
CA GLY A 454 -27.75 22.57 10.64
C GLY A 454 -27.17 21.43 11.47
N GLU A 455 -28.00 20.45 11.86
CA GLU A 455 -27.58 19.26 12.60
C GLU A 455 -26.58 18.43 11.80
N LYS A 456 -26.78 18.35 10.48
CA LYS A 456 -25.84 17.69 9.57
C LYS A 456 -24.48 18.40 9.53
N ALA A 457 -24.46 19.73 9.58
CA ALA A 457 -23.22 20.50 9.61
C ALA A 457 -22.47 20.31 10.93
N GLU A 458 -23.17 20.34 12.07
CA GLU A 458 -22.61 20.05 13.39
C GLU A 458 -22.06 18.61 13.46
N LEU A 459 -22.78 17.64 12.92
CA LEU A 459 -22.36 16.24 12.88
C LEU A 459 -21.14 16.02 11.97
N LEU A 460 -21.05 16.72 10.83
CA LEU A 460 -19.88 16.72 9.96
C LEU A 460 -18.66 17.34 10.65
N GLU A 461 -18.85 18.40 11.44
CA GLU A 461 -17.78 19.02 12.20
C GLU A 461 -17.28 18.09 13.32
N ALA A 462 -18.19 17.47 14.06
CA ALA A 462 -17.86 16.45 15.05
C ALA A 462 -17.14 15.25 14.41
N PHE A 463 -17.49 14.87 13.18
CA PHE A 463 -16.80 13.82 12.43
C PHE A 463 -15.36 14.20 12.10
N LYS A 464 -15.14 15.42 11.58
CA LYS A 464 -13.80 15.93 11.27
C LYS A 464 -12.94 16.06 12.53
N GLU A 465 -13.52 16.57 13.61
CA GLU A 465 -12.83 16.70 14.90
C GLU A 465 -12.43 15.33 15.45
N SER A 466 -13.36 14.37 15.41
CA SER A 466 -13.11 12.97 15.80
C SER A 466 -12.01 12.32 14.96
N CYS A 467 -12.00 12.54 13.63
CA CYS A 467 -10.91 12.13 12.75
C CYS A 467 -9.57 12.76 13.17
N GLY A 468 -9.55 14.05 13.49
CA GLY A 468 -8.34 14.75 13.94
C GLY A 468 -7.78 14.14 15.22
N HIS A 469 -8.64 13.84 16.19
CA HIS A 469 -8.24 13.19 17.44
C HIS A 469 -7.74 11.75 17.26
N LEU A 470 -8.37 10.96 16.40
CA LEU A 470 -7.86 9.64 16.06
C LEU A 470 -6.51 9.73 15.35
N GLY A 471 -6.34 10.71 14.45
CA GLY A 471 -5.05 11.06 13.85
C GLY A 471 -3.99 11.36 14.92
N ASP A 472 -4.31 12.21 15.90
CA ASP A 472 -3.44 12.53 17.03
C ASP A 472 -3.04 11.26 17.80
N CYS A 473 -4.00 10.38 18.14
CA CYS A 473 -3.73 9.14 18.87
C CYS A 473 -2.85 8.15 18.09
N TYR A 474 -3.15 7.90 16.80
CA TYR A 474 -2.36 6.96 15.99
C TYR A 474 -0.98 7.54 15.63
N SER A 475 -0.86 8.86 15.56
CA SER A 475 0.43 9.52 15.37
C SER A 475 1.34 9.35 16.58
N ARG A 476 0.75 9.31 17.79
CA ARG A 476 1.45 9.30 19.09
C ARG A 476 1.77 7.94 19.69
N LEU A 477 1.37 6.85 19.03
CA LEU A 477 1.53 5.50 19.59
C LEU A 477 2.38 4.64 18.67
N ASP A 478 3.40 3.99 19.24
CA ASP A 478 4.22 2.98 18.56
C ASP A 478 3.43 1.66 18.44
N SER A 479 2.35 1.71 17.67
CA SER A 479 1.48 0.59 17.37
C SER A 479 1.70 0.09 15.94
N GLN A 480 1.38 -1.18 15.69
CA GLN A 480 1.32 -1.75 14.33
C GLN A 480 0.36 -0.99 13.40
N HIS A 481 -0.50 -0.13 13.96
CA HIS A 481 -1.52 0.65 13.27
C HIS A 481 -1.14 2.11 13.03
N SER A 482 0.14 2.49 13.21
CA SER A 482 0.64 3.86 12.93
C SER A 482 0.34 4.36 11.51
N HIS A 483 0.18 3.46 10.54
CA HIS A 483 -0.24 3.79 9.17
C HIS A 483 -1.65 4.40 9.09
N LEU A 484 -2.53 4.15 10.08
CA LEU A 484 -3.88 4.73 10.12
C LEU A 484 -3.89 6.23 10.40
N THR A 485 -2.76 6.80 10.83
CA THR A 485 -2.60 8.25 11.02
C THR A 485 -2.95 9.04 9.75
N LEU A 486 -2.51 8.55 8.59
CA LEU A 486 -2.71 9.21 7.29
C LEU A 486 -4.20 9.37 6.92
N PRO A 487 -5.00 8.30 6.84
CA PRO A 487 -6.41 8.42 6.47
C PRO A 487 -7.21 9.28 7.46
N TYR A 488 -6.93 9.20 8.77
CA TYR A 488 -7.65 10.00 9.76
C TYR A 488 -7.36 11.50 9.64
N TYR A 489 -6.10 11.93 9.46
CA TYR A 489 -5.81 13.35 9.20
C TYR A 489 -6.35 13.84 7.85
N LYS A 490 -6.38 12.99 6.82
CA LYS A 490 -7.00 13.36 5.53
C LYS A 490 -8.52 13.54 5.67
N MET A 491 -9.18 12.67 6.43
CA MET A 491 -10.63 12.78 6.69
C MET A 491 -11.00 13.95 7.62
N SER A 492 -10.08 14.41 8.47
CA SER A 492 -10.33 15.60 9.29
C SER A 492 -10.29 16.90 8.49
N GLY A 493 -9.67 16.89 7.30
CA GLY A 493 -9.52 18.08 6.46
C GLY A 493 -8.55 19.12 7.04
N LEU A 494 -7.73 18.73 8.01
CA LEU A 494 -6.73 19.61 8.63
C LEU A 494 -5.54 19.81 7.69
N SER A 495 -4.99 21.01 7.68
CA SER A 495 -3.74 21.32 6.99
C SER A 495 -2.53 20.72 7.72
N MET A 496 -1.39 20.60 7.04
CA MET A 496 -0.15 20.12 7.67
C MET A 496 0.29 21.04 8.81
N ALA A 497 0.17 22.35 8.64
CA ALA A 497 0.46 23.34 9.67
C ALA A 497 -0.44 23.19 10.90
N GLU A 498 -1.74 22.94 10.70
CA GLU A 498 -2.69 22.73 11.80
C GLU A 498 -2.38 21.43 12.58
N VAL A 499 -2.01 20.36 11.89
CA VAL A 499 -1.57 19.10 12.53
C VAL A 499 -0.29 19.32 13.32
N LEU A 500 0.68 20.06 12.78
CA LEU A 500 1.93 20.37 13.49
C LEU A 500 1.71 21.30 14.69
N ALA A 501 0.74 22.20 14.62
CA ALA A 501 0.38 23.09 15.74
C ALA A 501 -0.29 22.34 16.91
N ARG A 502 -0.93 21.20 16.62
CA ARG A 502 -1.54 20.31 17.63
C ARG A 502 -0.53 19.48 18.42
N MET A 503 0.76 19.56 18.08
CA MET A 503 1.82 18.79 18.74
C MET A 503 2.49 19.59 19.85
N ASP A 504 2.72 18.94 20.99
CA ASP A 504 3.46 19.54 22.11
C ASP A 504 4.96 19.50 21.83
N TRP A 505 5.51 20.63 21.38
CA TRP A 505 6.94 20.80 21.07
C TRP A 505 7.82 21.04 22.31
N THR A 506 7.24 21.00 23.52
CA THR A 506 7.84 21.52 24.77
C THR A 506 8.93 20.66 25.41
N VAL A 507 9.46 19.64 24.72
CA VAL A 507 10.57 18.82 25.24
C VAL A 507 11.83 19.12 24.44
N GLU A 508 12.51 20.20 24.83
CA GLU A 508 13.88 20.49 24.46
C GLU A 508 14.82 19.55 25.23
N ASP A 509 15.09 18.36 24.71
CA ASP A 509 16.40 17.72 24.90
C ASP A 509 16.62 16.57 23.91
N GLY A 510 17.87 16.41 23.45
CA GLY A 510 18.30 15.70 22.23
C GLY A 510 18.06 14.18 22.12
N LEU A 511 17.02 13.62 22.74
CA LEU A 511 16.66 12.20 22.73
C LEU A 511 15.16 11.95 22.46
N GLN A 512 14.49 12.86 21.73
CA GLN A 512 13.13 12.61 21.24
C GLN A 512 13.14 11.50 20.17
N LYS A 513 12.67 10.31 20.53
CA LYS A 513 12.20 9.34 19.52
C LYS A 513 10.89 9.88 18.94
N TYR A 514 10.97 10.49 17.77
CA TYR A 514 9.79 10.90 17.03
C TYR A 514 8.96 9.68 16.63
N GLU A 515 7.65 9.78 16.79
CA GLU A 515 6.74 8.65 16.62
C GLU A 515 6.50 8.34 15.13
N ARG A 516 6.54 7.05 14.79
CA ARG A 516 6.53 6.55 13.41
C ARG A 516 5.32 7.01 12.60
N GLY A 517 4.16 7.15 13.24
CA GLY A 517 2.90 7.56 12.59
C GLY A 517 2.94 9.02 12.12
N LEU A 518 3.49 9.92 12.92
CA LEU A 518 3.62 11.33 12.56
C LEU A 518 4.61 11.54 11.40
N ILE A 519 5.77 10.89 11.47
CA ILE A 519 6.76 10.92 10.38
C ILE A 519 6.15 10.38 9.09
N PHE A 520 5.40 9.27 9.18
CA PHE A 520 4.72 8.68 8.03
C PHE A 520 3.73 9.66 7.39
N TYR A 521 2.89 10.34 8.19
CA TYR A 521 1.95 11.35 7.69
C TYR A 521 2.64 12.54 7.02
N ILE A 522 3.65 13.12 7.69
CA ILE A 522 4.36 14.30 7.16
C ILE A 522 5.09 13.93 5.87
N ASN A 523 5.73 12.76 5.82
CA ASN A 523 6.42 12.31 4.63
C ASN A 523 5.45 12.21 3.44
N HIS A 524 4.31 11.53 3.61
CA HIS A 524 3.30 11.42 2.55
C HIS A 524 2.74 12.79 2.14
N SER A 525 2.46 13.67 3.10
CA SER A 525 1.90 14.99 2.81
C SER A 525 2.88 15.90 2.06
N LEU A 526 4.19 15.77 2.32
CA LEU A 526 5.25 16.49 1.59
C LEU A 526 5.48 15.95 0.17
N TYR A 527 5.10 14.70 -0.10
CA TYR A 527 5.15 14.10 -1.44
C TYR A 527 3.93 14.42 -2.30
N GLU A 528 2.76 14.68 -1.69
CA GLU A 528 1.53 15.01 -2.41
C GLU A 528 1.53 16.40 -3.10
N ASN A 529 2.61 17.17 -2.99
CA ASN A 529 2.76 18.52 -3.59
C ASN A 529 1.57 19.44 -3.26
N LEU A 530 1.16 19.48 -1.99
CA LEU A 530 0.14 20.41 -1.53
C LEU A 530 0.65 21.85 -1.69
N ASP A 531 -0.20 22.77 -2.17
CA ASP A 531 0.10 24.21 -2.29
C ASP A 531 0.24 24.92 -0.92
N GLU A 532 0.36 24.16 0.17
CA GLU A 532 0.52 24.66 1.54
C GLU A 532 1.99 25.00 1.83
N GLU A 533 2.26 26.26 2.18
CA GLU A 533 3.58 26.74 2.60
C GLU A 533 3.67 26.77 4.14
N LEU A 534 4.65 26.05 4.72
CA LEU A 534 4.89 26.06 6.16
C LEU A 534 5.56 27.38 6.60
N SER A 535 5.35 27.77 7.85
CA SER A 535 6.11 28.87 8.47
C SER A 535 7.57 28.48 8.70
N GLU A 536 8.46 29.47 8.83
CA GLU A 536 9.91 29.23 9.05
C GLU A 536 10.16 28.35 10.30
N GLU A 537 9.42 28.58 11.38
CA GLU A 537 9.51 27.81 12.63
C GLU A 537 9.09 26.34 12.46
N LEU A 538 7.95 26.09 11.79
CA LEU A 538 7.45 24.74 11.55
C LEU A 538 8.35 23.99 10.57
N ALA A 539 8.85 24.65 9.52
CA ALA A 539 9.78 24.07 8.58
C ALA A 539 11.09 23.65 9.28
N ALA A 540 11.64 24.47 10.18
CA ALA A 540 12.83 24.12 10.95
C ALA A 540 12.61 22.86 11.81
N LYS A 541 11.45 22.77 12.49
CA LYS A 541 11.05 21.61 13.30
C LYS A 541 10.89 20.33 12.47
N VAL A 542 10.28 20.42 11.29
CA VAL A 542 10.13 19.26 10.38
C VAL A 542 11.50 18.74 9.93
N VAL A 543 12.44 19.63 9.56
CA VAL A 543 13.79 19.20 9.17
C VAL A 543 14.54 18.56 10.35
N GLN A 544 14.42 19.13 11.55
CA GLN A 544 15.01 18.56 12.75
C GLN A 544 14.46 17.14 13.02
N MET A 545 13.14 16.97 12.89
CA MET A 545 12.48 15.67 13.08
C MET A 545 13.03 14.61 12.13
N PHE A 546 13.10 14.90 10.83
CA PHE A 546 13.61 13.96 9.84
C PHE A 546 15.12 13.74 9.93
N TYR A 547 15.90 14.74 10.35
CA TYR A 547 17.33 14.53 10.60
C TYR A 547 17.57 13.48 11.69
N VAL A 548 16.73 13.46 12.74
CA VAL A 548 16.84 12.46 13.83
C VAL A 548 16.25 11.11 13.43
N ALA A 549 15.08 11.09 12.77
CA ALA A 549 14.37 9.86 12.48
C ALA A 549 14.84 9.16 11.20
N GLU A 550 14.91 9.89 10.08
CA GLU A 550 15.25 9.36 8.75
C GLU A 550 16.18 10.32 7.97
N PRO A 551 17.47 10.45 8.36
CA PRO A 551 18.38 11.45 7.81
C PRO A 551 18.51 11.43 6.28
N LYS A 552 18.31 10.27 5.65
CA LYS A 552 18.35 10.08 4.20
C LYS A 552 17.24 10.84 3.45
N GLN A 553 16.12 11.13 4.10
CA GLN A 553 14.98 11.82 3.50
C GLN A 553 15.10 13.34 3.55
N VAL A 554 16.01 13.89 4.36
CA VAL A 554 16.18 15.34 4.54
C VAL A 554 16.36 16.09 3.21
N PRO A 555 17.20 15.64 2.26
CA PRO A 555 17.32 16.32 0.97
C PRO A 555 16.00 16.35 0.17
N HIS A 556 15.25 15.24 0.17
CA HIS A 556 13.94 15.14 -0.50
C HIS A 556 12.92 16.12 0.10
N ILE A 557 12.94 16.28 1.42
CA ILE A 557 12.04 17.19 2.15
C ILE A 557 12.35 18.64 1.86
N LEU A 558 13.64 19.02 1.87
CA LEU A 558 14.06 20.39 1.56
C LEU A 558 13.68 20.83 0.14
N CYS A 559 13.51 19.88 -0.77
CA CYS A 559 13.05 20.14 -2.14
C CYS A 559 11.52 20.28 -2.26
N SER A 560 10.75 19.96 -1.22
CA SER A 560 9.30 20.08 -1.24
C SER A 560 8.85 21.54 -1.29
N PRO A 561 7.80 21.89 -2.08
CA PRO A 561 7.23 23.24 -2.12
C PRO A 561 6.82 23.78 -0.74
N SER A 562 6.33 22.91 0.14
CA SER A 562 5.90 23.29 1.50
C SER A 562 7.04 23.81 2.38
N MET A 563 8.29 23.49 2.03
CA MET A 563 9.49 23.88 2.78
C MET A 563 10.14 25.16 2.25
N LYS A 564 9.47 25.90 1.35
CA LYS A 564 10.01 27.11 0.70
C LYS A 564 10.51 28.18 1.68
N ASN A 565 9.83 28.37 2.80
CA ASN A 565 10.13 29.41 3.80
C ASN A 565 11.19 28.99 4.83
N ILE A 566 11.84 27.84 4.65
CA ILE A 566 12.94 27.45 5.55
C ILE A 566 14.11 28.41 5.43
N ASN A 567 14.69 28.77 6.57
CA ASN A 567 15.92 29.54 6.61
C ASN A 567 17.07 28.78 5.88
N PRO A 568 17.67 29.37 4.83
CA PRO A 568 18.74 28.72 4.08
C PRO A 568 19.96 28.34 4.95
N LEU A 569 20.29 29.13 5.98
CA LEU A 569 21.40 28.82 6.91
C LEU A 569 21.10 27.55 7.73
N THR A 570 19.87 27.43 8.22
CA THR A 570 19.41 26.25 8.97
C THR A 570 19.43 25.01 8.09
N ALA A 571 18.88 25.10 6.87
CA ALA A 571 18.90 24.00 5.89
C ALA A 571 20.34 23.55 5.58
N MET A 572 21.24 24.49 5.32
CA MET A 572 22.66 24.22 5.06
C MET A 572 23.35 23.55 6.26
N SER A 573 23.02 23.97 7.49
CA SER A 573 23.59 23.37 8.71
C SER A 573 23.26 21.88 8.84
N TYR A 574 22.02 21.48 8.55
CA TYR A 574 21.60 20.07 8.58
C TYR A 574 22.24 19.28 7.43
N LEU A 575 22.33 19.86 6.23
CA LEU A 575 23.02 19.21 5.10
C LEU A 575 24.51 18.98 5.37
N ARG A 576 25.21 19.91 6.05
CA ARG A 576 26.61 19.70 6.48
C ARG A 576 26.74 18.62 7.56
N LYS A 577 25.77 18.54 8.48
CA LYS A 577 25.74 17.47 9.50
C LYS A 577 25.60 16.08 8.85
N LEU A 578 24.80 15.93 7.79
CA LEU A 578 24.64 14.67 7.06
C LEU A 578 25.95 14.14 6.48
N ASP A 579 26.80 15.02 5.94
CA ASP A 579 28.13 14.66 5.45
C ASP A 579 29.04 14.16 6.57
N THR A 580 29.04 14.84 7.72
CA THR A 580 29.85 14.41 8.88
C THR A 580 29.42 13.06 9.44
N SER A 581 28.15 12.68 9.24
CA SER A 581 27.61 11.35 9.59
C SER A 581 27.82 10.28 8.50
N GLY A 582 28.55 10.57 7.42
CA GLY A 582 28.90 9.61 6.38
C GLY A 582 27.87 9.43 5.27
N PHE A 583 26.83 10.28 5.19
CA PHE A 583 25.82 10.25 4.14
C PHE A 583 26.19 11.16 2.96
N SER A 584 27.34 10.93 2.33
CA SER A 584 27.68 11.64 1.08
C SER A 584 26.90 11.02 -0.08
N SER A 585 25.79 11.65 -0.46
CA SER A 585 25.00 11.27 -1.62
C SER A 585 24.95 12.41 -2.63
N ILE A 586 24.76 12.09 -3.91
CA ILE A 586 24.65 13.11 -4.95
C ILE A 586 23.50 14.09 -4.69
N LEU A 587 22.46 13.60 -4.04
CA LEU A 587 21.29 14.39 -3.68
C LEU A 587 21.63 15.42 -2.60
N VAL A 588 22.48 15.07 -1.63
CA VAL A 588 22.98 16.02 -0.63
C VAL A 588 23.79 17.12 -1.32
N THR A 589 24.70 16.77 -2.24
CA THR A 589 25.46 17.76 -3.03
C THR A 589 24.54 18.70 -3.82
N LEU A 590 23.59 18.15 -4.60
CA LEU A 590 22.67 18.96 -5.41
C LEU A 590 21.78 19.86 -4.54
N THR A 591 21.30 19.35 -3.41
CA THR A 591 20.48 20.14 -2.48
C THR A 591 21.29 21.25 -1.83
N LYS A 592 22.57 21.01 -1.49
CA LYS A 592 23.47 22.07 -1.03
C LYS A 592 23.72 23.11 -2.11
N ALA A 593 23.92 22.69 -3.36
CA ALA A 593 24.08 23.62 -4.48
C ALA A 593 22.83 24.49 -4.66
N ALA A 594 21.63 23.92 -4.51
CA ALA A 594 20.36 24.66 -4.55
C ALA A 594 20.19 25.63 -3.37
N VAL A 595 20.53 25.20 -2.14
CA VAL A 595 20.47 26.05 -0.94
C VAL A 595 21.52 27.16 -0.98
N ALA A 596 22.72 26.89 -1.49
CA ALA A 596 23.78 27.89 -1.67
C ALA A 596 23.36 29.00 -2.63
N LEU A 597 22.63 28.69 -3.71
CA LEU A 597 22.04 29.71 -4.59
C LEU A 597 21.06 30.60 -3.84
N LYS A 598 20.15 30.03 -3.04
CA LYS A 598 19.22 30.81 -2.19
C LYS A 598 19.94 31.71 -1.17
N MET A 599 21.17 31.34 -0.78
CA MET A 599 22.03 32.14 0.12
C MET A 599 22.82 33.23 -0.62
N GLY A 600 22.84 33.22 -1.96
CA GLY A 600 23.71 34.08 -2.77
C GLY A 600 25.18 33.65 -2.80
N ASP A 601 25.52 32.45 -2.28
CA ASP A 601 26.90 31.93 -2.25
C ASP A 601 27.22 31.15 -3.54
N LEU A 602 27.62 31.88 -4.58
CA LEU A 602 27.94 31.32 -5.89
C LEU A 602 29.20 30.44 -5.88
N ASP A 603 30.14 30.70 -4.98
CA ASP A 603 31.38 29.92 -4.88
C ASP A 603 31.10 28.53 -4.29
N MET A 604 30.29 28.45 -3.24
CA MET A 604 29.85 27.18 -2.68
C MET A 604 29.01 26.39 -3.70
N HIS A 605 28.09 27.05 -4.41
CA HIS A 605 27.33 26.43 -5.49
C HIS A 605 28.26 25.81 -6.55
N ARG A 606 29.24 26.58 -7.03
CA ARG A 606 30.20 26.12 -8.05
C ARG A 606 31.03 24.92 -7.57
N ASN A 607 31.45 24.93 -6.32
CA ASN A 607 32.25 23.84 -5.74
C ASN A 607 31.44 22.55 -5.62
N GLU A 608 30.20 22.64 -5.14
CA GLU A 608 29.30 21.48 -5.03
C GLU A 608 28.94 20.93 -6.44
N MET A 609 28.64 21.79 -7.41
CA MET A 609 28.35 21.36 -8.79
C MET A 609 29.55 20.69 -9.50
N LYS A 610 30.78 21.10 -9.19
CA LYS A 610 32.01 20.49 -9.75
C LYS A 610 32.40 19.16 -9.09
N SER A 611 31.78 18.80 -7.98
CA SER A 611 32.17 17.62 -7.20
C SER A 611 31.82 16.29 -7.90
N HIS A 612 30.85 16.29 -8.81
CA HIS A 612 30.43 15.12 -9.59
C HIS A 612 30.47 15.40 -11.08
N SER A 613 30.55 14.33 -11.89
CA SER A 613 30.41 14.43 -13.35
C SER A 613 28.97 14.75 -13.76
N GLU A 614 28.79 15.38 -14.93
CA GLU A 614 27.48 15.77 -15.46
C GLU A 614 26.48 14.62 -15.48
N MET A 615 26.89 13.42 -15.93
CA MET A 615 26.01 12.25 -15.97
C MET A 615 25.52 11.83 -14.57
N LYS A 616 26.36 11.98 -13.55
CA LYS A 616 25.96 11.73 -12.17
C LYS A 616 24.98 12.80 -11.68
N LEU A 617 25.19 14.08 -12.02
CA LEU A 617 24.26 15.16 -11.68
C LEU A 617 22.88 14.92 -12.31
N VAL A 618 22.83 14.49 -13.58
CA VAL A 618 21.59 14.08 -14.25
C VAL A 618 20.87 12.97 -13.48
N CYS A 619 21.59 11.93 -13.04
CA CYS A 619 21.01 10.89 -12.18
C CYS A 619 20.46 11.45 -10.85
N GLY A 620 21.12 12.45 -10.26
CA GLY A 620 20.65 13.14 -9.07
C GLY A 620 19.33 13.89 -9.29
N PHE A 621 19.20 14.59 -10.42
CA PHE A 621 17.93 15.23 -10.81
C PHE A 621 16.82 14.21 -11.11
N ILE A 622 17.15 13.03 -11.65
CA ILE A 622 16.17 11.94 -11.83
C ILE A 622 15.65 11.42 -10.48
N LEU A 623 16.53 11.31 -9.47
CA LEU A 623 16.15 10.89 -8.13
C LEU A 623 15.26 11.92 -7.42
N GLU A 624 15.51 13.21 -7.64
CA GLU A 624 14.69 14.29 -7.07
C GLU A 624 14.37 15.37 -8.13
N PRO A 625 13.28 15.19 -8.90
CA PRO A 625 12.86 16.13 -9.93
C PRO A 625 12.52 17.53 -9.38
N ARG A 626 12.13 17.63 -8.10
CA ARG A 626 11.72 18.89 -7.46
C ARG A 626 12.84 19.93 -7.33
N LEU A 627 14.09 19.52 -7.55
CA LEU A 627 15.23 20.43 -7.67
C LEU A 627 15.15 21.32 -8.91
N LEU A 628 14.55 20.83 -10.00
CA LEU A 628 14.41 21.56 -11.26
C LEU A 628 12.96 22.04 -11.49
N ILE A 629 11.98 21.22 -11.08
CA ILE A 629 10.58 21.37 -11.50
C ILE A 629 9.66 21.36 -10.27
N GLN A 630 8.86 22.41 -10.09
CA GLN A 630 7.82 22.45 -9.07
C GLN A 630 6.44 22.52 -9.72
N GLN A 631 5.47 21.74 -9.22
CA GLN A 631 4.08 21.88 -9.64
C GLN A 631 3.34 22.80 -8.66
N ARG A 632 2.64 23.81 -9.18
CA ARG A 632 1.73 24.68 -8.41
C ARG A 632 0.40 24.77 -9.12
N LYS A 633 -0.70 24.46 -8.43
CA LYS A 633 -2.06 24.45 -9.02
C LYS A 633 -2.16 23.69 -10.36
N GLY A 634 -1.40 22.61 -10.52
CA GLY A 634 -1.34 21.81 -11.76
C GLY A 634 -0.49 22.42 -12.90
N GLN A 635 0.16 23.56 -12.69
CA GLN A 635 1.11 24.14 -13.65
C GLN A 635 2.55 23.86 -13.23
N ILE A 636 3.41 23.66 -14.23
CA ILE A 636 4.85 23.44 -14.02
C ILE A 636 5.57 24.79 -13.95
N VAL A 637 6.27 24.99 -12.84
CA VAL A 637 7.07 26.18 -12.55
C VAL A 637 8.54 25.77 -12.41
N PRO A 638 9.47 26.40 -13.15
CA PRO A 638 10.89 26.14 -13.00
C PRO A 638 11.43 26.69 -11.67
N THR A 639 12.37 25.98 -11.07
CA THR A 639 13.04 26.44 -9.84
C THR A 639 14.10 27.50 -10.12
N GLU A 640 14.55 28.19 -9.07
CA GLU A 640 15.69 29.11 -9.13
C GLU A 640 16.98 28.40 -9.60
N LEU A 641 17.16 27.13 -9.23
CA LEU A 641 18.27 26.31 -9.74
C LEU A 641 18.16 26.11 -11.26
N ALA A 642 16.96 25.82 -11.78
CA ALA A 642 16.75 25.68 -13.23
C ALA A 642 17.03 27.00 -13.98
N LEU A 643 16.60 28.14 -13.42
CA LEU A 643 16.91 29.47 -13.97
C LEU A 643 18.42 29.77 -13.97
N HIS A 644 19.14 29.36 -12.92
CA HIS A 644 20.60 29.52 -12.87
C HIS A 644 21.32 28.59 -13.85
N LEU A 645 20.86 27.34 -14.00
CA LEU A 645 21.42 26.37 -14.95
C LEU A 645 21.20 26.78 -16.40
N LYS A 646 20.08 27.44 -16.71
CA LYS A 646 19.82 28.02 -18.03
C LYS A 646 20.98 28.94 -18.49
N GLU A 647 21.44 29.82 -17.60
CA GLU A 647 22.48 30.81 -17.92
C GLU A 647 23.90 30.23 -17.85
N THR A 648 24.14 29.25 -16.97
CA THR A 648 25.50 28.74 -16.69
C THR A 648 25.84 27.45 -17.43
N GLN A 649 24.90 26.49 -17.49
CA GLN A 649 25.09 25.14 -18.02
C GLN A 649 23.83 24.63 -18.75
N PRO A 650 23.43 25.27 -19.87
CA PRO A 650 22.21 24.92 -20.61
C PRO A 650 22.19 23.46 -21.08
N GLY A 651 23.34 22.90 -21.45
CA GLY A 651 23.47 21.49 -21.85
C GLY A 651 23.13 20.50 -20.73
N LEU A 652 23.54 20.79 -19.49
CA LEU A 652 23.19 19.96 -18.34
C LEU A 652 21.68 20.01 -18.05
N LEU A 653 21.07 21.19 -18.18
CA LEU A 653 19.63 21.36 -18.00
C LEU A 653 18.83 20.53 -19.00
N VAL A 654 19.16 20.64 -20.29
CA VAL A 654 18.50 19.87 -21.37
C VAL A 654 18.68 18.36 -21.14
N ALA A 655 19.90 17.90 -20.81
CA ALA A 655 20.15 16.49 -20.51
C ALA A 655 19.36 16.00 -19.28
N SER A 656 19.19 16.85 -18.27
CA SER A 656 18.45 16.53 -17.04
C SER A 656 16.95 16.39 -17.30
N VAL A 657 16.34 17.32 -18.05
CA VAL A 657 14.91 17.24 -18.43
C VAL A 657 14.65 16.04 -19.34
N LEU A 658 15.55 15.75 -20.28
CA LEU A 658 15.49 14.53 -21.09
C LEU A 658 15.57 13.26 -20.24
N GLY A 659 16.45 13.25 -19.23
CA GLY A 659 16.56 12.18 -18.26
C GLY A 659 15.26 11.98 -17.45
N LEU A 660 14.62 13.07 -17.03
CA LEU A 660 13.32 13.04 -16.35
C LEU A 660 12.22 12.45 -17.22
N GLN A 661 12.16 12.85 -18.49
CA GLN A 661 11.16 12.37 -19.44
C GLN A 661 11.33 10.87 -19.71
N LYS A 662 12.57 10.40 -19.94
CA LYS A 662 12.86 8.96 -20.12
C LYS A 662 12.47 8.08 -18.94
N ASN A 663 12.41 8.65 -17.73
CA ASN A 663 12.03 7.94 -16.50
C ASN A 663 10.58 8.20 -16.07
N ASN A 664 9.73 8.72 -16.96
CA ASN A 664 8.31 9.03 -16.71
C ASN A 664 8.09 9.96 -15.51
N LYS A 665 9.02 10.89 -15.26
CA LYS A 665 8.90 11.92 -14.21
C LYS A 665 8.26 13.22 -14.70
N ILE A 666 8.25 13.43 -16.02
CA ILE A 666 7.61 14.56 -16.70
C ILE A 666 7.01 14.06 -18.02
N GLY A 667 5.80 14.51 -18.34
CA GLY A 667 5.16 14.27 -19.64
C GLY A 667 5.84 14.99 -20.80
N ILE A 668 5.51 14.61 -22.04
CA ILE A 668 6.07 15.25 -23.25
C ILE A 668 5.63 16.72 -23.35
N GLU A 669 4.33 16.97 -23.24
CA GLU A 669 3.74 18.33 -23.29
C GLU A 669 4.13 19.19 -22.08
N GLU A 670 4.28 18.54 -20.93
CA GLU A 670 4.76 19.15 -19.69
C GLU A 670 6.20 19.66 -19.82
N ALA A 671 7.08 18.92 -20.50
CA ALA A 671 8.45 19.33 -20.77
C ALA A 671 8.50 20.52 -21.76
N ASP A 672 7.66 20.52 -22.80
CA ASP A 672 7.53 21.66 -23.73
C ASP A 672 7.08 22.92 -22.97
N SER A 673 6.08 22.78 -22.09
CA SER A 673 5.60 23.88 -21.23
C SER A 673 6.68 24.38 -20.26
N PHE A 674 7.48 23.48 -19.67
CA PHE A 674 8.59 23.84 -18.79
C PHE A 674 9.58 24.80 -19.46
N PHE A 675 10.04 24.48 -20.68
CA PHE A 675 10.98 25.35 -21.39
C PHE A 675 10.37 26.67 -21.84
N LYS A 676 9.08 26.69 -22.23
CA LYS A 676 8.34 27.93 -22.54
C LYS A 676 8.27 28.86 -21.32
N VAL A 677 7.88 28.33 -20.17
CA VAL A 677 7.81 29.10 -18.91
C VAL A 677 9.20 29.58 -18.47
N LEU A 678 10.23 28.71 -18.56
CA LEU A 678 11.61 29.05 -18.20
C LEU A 678 12.21 30.19 -19.04
N CYS A 679 11.79 30.30 -20.30
CA CYS A 679 12.28 31.33 -21.20
C CYS A 679 11.41 32.60 -21.23
N ALA A 680 10.23 32.58 -20.59
CA ALA A 680 9.31 33.71 -20.45
C ALA A 680 9.06 34.46 -21.77
N LYS A 681 8.75 33.72 -22.84
CA LYS A 681 8.43 34.27 -24.17
C LYS A 681 6.94 34.17 -24.46
N ASP A 682 6.42 35.12 -25.25
CA ASP A 682 5.05 35.12 -25.76
C ASP A 682 4.71 33.80 -26.46
N GLU A 683 3.43 33.41 -26.47
CA GLU A 683 2.96 32.11 -26.99
C GLU A 683 3.44 31.81 -28.43
N ASP A 684 3.76 32.86 -29.21
CA ASP A 684 4.13 32.76 -30.62
C ASP A 684 5.63 32.49 -30.89
N THR A 685 6.52 32.53 -29.89
CA THR A 685 7.98 32.37 -30.12
C THR A 685 8.58 31.16 -29.38
N THR A 686 9.01 30.15 -30.14
CA THR A 686 9.71 28.96 -29.62
C THR A 686 11.16 29.29 -29.18
N PRO A 687 11.52 29.13 -27.89
CA PRO A 687 12.87 29.38 -27.41
C PRO A 687 13.91 28.41 -28.00
N GLN A 688 15.16 28.86 -28.17
CA GLN A 688 16.24 27.98 -28.67
C GLN A 688 16.48 26.75 -27.79
N LEU A 689 16.43 26.88 -26.46
CA LEU A 689 16.57 25.74 -25.54
C LEU A 689 15.54 24.64 -25.73
N LEU A 690 14.33 24.99 -26.18
CA LEU A 690 13.29 24.02 -26.50
C LEU A 690 13.62 23.26 -27.79
N VAL A 691 14.19 23.96 -28.79
CA VAL A 691 14.72 23.33 -30.00
C VAL A 691 15.88 22.39 -29.66
N ASP A 692 16.83 22.83 -28.82
CA ASP A 692 17.94 21.98 -28.39
C ASP A 692 17.44 20.73 -27.62
N PHE A 693 16.34 20.86 -26.88
CA PHE A 693 15.68 19.74 -26.21
C PHE A 693 15.03 18.76 -27.21
N TRP A 694 14.32 19.25 -28.23
CA TRP A 694 13.78 18.40 -29.30
C TRP A 694 14.88 17.70 -30.09
N GLU A 695 15.98 18.40 -30.40
CA GLU A 695 17.18 17.81 -31.02
C GLU A 695 17.78 16.70 -30.14
N ALA A 696 17.89 16.93 -28.83
CA ALA A 696 18.38 15.95 -27.87
C ALA A 696 17.45 14.74 -27.72
N GLN A 697 16.13 14.95 -27.72
CA GLN A 697 15.11 13.89 -27.73
C GLN A 697 15.24 13.00 -28.96
N LEU A 698 15.46 13.60 -30.13
CA LEU A 698 15.62 12.87 -31.39
C LEU A 698 16.87 11.99 -31.36
N VAL A 699 17.99 12.51 -30.85
CA VAL A 699 19.24 11.74 -30.67
C VAL A 699 19.06 10.60 -29.66
N ALA A 700 18.17 10.77 -28.68
CA ALA A 700 17.93 9.79 -27.63
C ALA A 700 17.05 8.60 -28.06
N CYS A 701 16.49 8.60 -29.27
CA CYS A 701 15.59 7.61 -29.88
C CYS A 701 14.39 7.21 -28.99
N LEU A 702 13.32 8.03 -28.99
CA LEU A 702 12.02 7.71 -28.41
C LEU A 702 11.15 6.88 -29.39
N PRO A 703 10.02 6.27 -28.96
CA PRO A 703 9.21 5.39 -29.82
C PRO A 703 8.72 6.06 -31.11
N ASP A 704 8.56 5.28 -32.18
CA ASP A 704 8.26 5.76 -33.55
C ASP A 704 7.07 6.73 -33.67
N VAL A 705 6.06 6.62 -32.80
CA VAL A 705 4.87 7.49 -32.81
C VAL A 705 5.20 8.94 -32.45
N VAL A 706 6.15 9.15 -31.52
CA VAL A 706 6.60 10.50 -31.11
C VAL A 706 7.59 11.09 -32.13
N LEU A 707 8.24 10.22 -32.90
CA LEU A 707 9.32 10.60 -33.82
C LEU A 707 8.82 11.49 -34.97
N GLN A 708 7.65 11.19 -35.53
CA GLN A 708 7.02 12.01 -36.58
C GLN A 708 6.57 13.39 -36.07
N GLU A 709 6.06 13.45 -34.83
CA GLU A 709 5.68 14.72 -34.21
C GLU A 709 6.91 15.61 -33.93
N LEU A 710 8.01 15.03 -33.47
CA LEU A 710 9.27 15.74 -33.25
C LEU A 710 9.86 16.28 -34.56
N PHE A 711 9.86 15.44 -35.59
CA PHE A 711 10.24 15.84 -36.95
C PHE A 711 9.41 17.02 -37.45
N PHE A 712 8.10 16.98 -37.22
CA PHE A 712 7.20 18.07 -37.57
C PHE A 712 7.52 19.36 -36.79
N LYS A 713 7.70 19.29 -35.47
CA LYS A 713 8.05 20.44 -34.61
C LYS A 713 9.37 21.10 -35.04
N LEU A 714 10.43 20.31 -35.22
CA LEU A 714 11.75 20.80 -35.64
C LEU A 714 11.70 21.44 -37.03
N THR A 715 11.10 20.75 -38.00
CA THR A 715 11.01 21.22 -39.39
C THR A 715 10.23 22.52 -39.48
N SER A 716 9.07 22.58 -38.83
CA SER A 716 8.25 23.81 -38.79
C SER A 716 9.00 24.98 -38.19
N GLN A 717 9.78 24.75 -37.12
CA GLN A 717 10.54 25.80 -36.47
C GLN A 717 11.73 26.28 -37.33
N TYR A 718 12.50 25.39 -37.95
CA TYR A 718 13.57 25.78 -38.86
C TYR A 718 13.03 26.53 -40.08
N ILE A 719 11.95 26.05 -40.70
CA ILE A 719 11.29 26.73 -41.82
C ILE A 719 10.81 28.12 -41.42
N TRP A 720 10.16 28.24 -40.26
CA TRP A 720 9.66 29.52 -39.77
C TRP A 720 10.80 30.52 -39.58
N ARG A 721 11.90 30.12 -38.92
CA ARG A 721 13.09 30.98 -38.73
C ARG A 721 13.74 31.39 -40.05
N LEU A 722 13.85 30.46 -41.00
CA LEU A 722 14.39 30.74 -42.34
C LEU A 722 13.49 31.72 -43.11
N SER A 723 12.17 31.54 -43.05
CA SER A 723 11.20 32.42 -43.74
C SER A 723 11.17 33.84 -43.17
N LYS A 724 11.31 33.98 -41.84
CA LYS A 724 11.31 35.26 -41.13
C LYS A 724 12.70 35.89 -41.00
N ARG A 725 13.76 35.17 -41.38
CA ARG A 725 15.18 35.54 -41.18
C ARG A 725 15.50 35.88 -39.71
N GLN A 726 14.93 35.12 -38.79
CA GLN A 726 15.12 35.33 -37.35
C GLN A 726 16.24 34.43 -36.82
N PRO A 727 17.31 34.98 -36.22
CA PRO A 727 18.37 34.18 -35.62
C PRO A 727 17.88 33.48 -34.34
N PRO A 728 18.54 32.39 -33.91
CA PRO A 728 18.26 31.76 -32.62
C PRO A 728 18.58 32.73 -31.47
N ASP A 729 17.79 32.66 -30.42
CA ASP A 729 17.89 33.58 -29.27
C ASP A 729 19.15 33.37 -28.42
N THR A 730 19.64 32.14 -28.39
CA THR A 730 20.88 31.73 -27.72
C THR A 730 21.71 30.90 -28.68
N THR A 731 22.99 30.69 -28.38
CA THR A 731 23.84 29.80 -29.18
C THR A 731 23.29 28.36 -29.09
N PRO A 732 22.99 27.70 -30.24
CA PRO A 732 22.54 26.32 -30.24
C PRO A 732 23.54 25.38 -29.55
N LEU A 733 23.04 24.36 -28.86
CA LEU A 733 23.92 23.43 -28.11
C LEU A 733 24.68 22.46 -29.01
N ARG A 734 24.15 22.18 -30.20
CA ARG A 734 24.75 21.27 -31.18
C ARG A 734 24.74 21.90 -32.56
N THR A 735 25.81 21.63 -33.30
CA THR A 735 25.92 21.98 -34.71
C THR A 735 25.27 20.91 -35.59
N SER A 736 25.05 21.21 -36.88
CA SER A 736 24.59 20.21 -37.85
C SER A 736 25.55 19.03 -37.96
N GLU A 737 26.87 19.28 -37.85
CA GLU A 737 27.88 18.21 -37.86
C GLU A 737 27.76 17.31 -36.62
N ASP A 738 27.54 17.89 -35.44
CA ASP A 738 27.32 17.13 -34.21
C ASP A 738 26.08 16.24 -34.31
N LEU A 739 25.00 16.76 -34.90
CA LEU A 739 23.74 16.03 -35.07
C LEU A 739 23.87 14.87 -36.06
N ILE A 740 24.54 15.09 -37.19
CA ILE A 740 24.86 14.04 -38.19
C ILE A 740 25.69 12.92 -37.56
N ASN A 741 26.68 13.27 -36.75
CA ASN A 741 27.54 12.29 -36.09
C ASN A 741 26.83 11.56 -34.93
N ALA A 742 25.86 12.20 -34.27
CA ALA A 742 25.20 11.67 -33.09
C ALA A 742 23.92 10.87 -33.38
N CYS A 743 23.25 11.07 -34.52
CA CYS A 743 21.93 10.47 -34.77
C CYS A 743 21.75 10.05 -36.23
N SER A 744 21.32 8.81 -36.46
CA SER A 744 21.10 8.22 -37.79
C SER A 744 19.94 8.85 -38.57
N HIS A 745 19.08 9.64 -37.92
CA HIS A 745 18.00 10.36 -38.56
C HIS A 745 18.50 11.63 -39.29
N TYR A 746 19.69 12.13 -38.96
CA TYR A 746 20.34 13.23 -39.68
C TYR A 746 21.26 12.66 -40.76
N GLY A 747 20.93 12.92 -42.03
CA GLY A 747 21.70 12.45 -43.18
C GLY A 747 22.85 13.38 -43.53
N LEU A 748 23.88 12.83 -44.19
CA LEU A 748 24.93 13.64 -44.81
C LEU A 748 24.32 14.51 -45.91
N ILE A 749 24.63 15.81 -45.87
CA ILE A 749 24.19 16.76 -46.90
C ILE A 749 24.90 16.42 -48.21
N TYR A 750 24.14 16.31 -49.30
CA TYR A 750 24.73 15.94 -50.59
C TYR A 750 25.67 17.04 -51.11
N PRO A 751 26.82 16.68 -51.71
CA PRO A 751 27.81 17.66 -52.19
C PRO A 751 27.25 18.70 -53.16
N TRP A 752 26.26 18.35 -53.98
CA TRP A 752 25.64 19.27 -54.95
C TRP A 752 24.82 20.38 -54.27
N VAL A 753 24.35 20.18 -53.04
CA VAL A 753 23.60 21.19 -52.27
C VAL A 753 24.52 22.33 -51.85
N HIS A 754 25.79 22.05 -51.51
CA HIS A 754 26.76 23.09 -51.20
C HIS A 754 27.03 24.03 -52.38
N ILE A 755 26.88 23.53 -53.62
CA ILE A 755 27.04 24.33 -54.85
C ILE A 755 25.88 25.32 -55.00
N LEU A 756 24.66 24.93 -54.60
CA LEU A 756 23.53 25.87 -54.56
C LEU A 756 23.79 27.01 -53.56
N ILE A 757 24.29 26.71 -52.37
CA ILE A 757 24.49 27.69 -51.29
C ILE A 757 25.66 28.64 -51.57
N SER A 758 26.75 28.13 -52.17
CA SER A 758 27.96 28.91 -52.48
C SER A 758 27.79 29.95 -53.59
N SER A 759 26.65 29.94 -54.29
CA SER A 759 26.27 30.98 -55.24
C SER A 759 25.79 32.29 -54.56
N ASP A 760 25.55 32.27 -53.25
CA ASP A 760 25.10 33.45 -52.48
C ASP A 760 26.30 34.21 -51.87
N SER A 761 26.62 35.39 -52.40
CA SER A 761 27.69 36.25 -51.87
C SER A 761 27.31 37.00 -50.58
N LEU A 762 26.06 36.86 -50.09
CA LEU A 762 25.47 37.59 -48.97
C LEU A 762 25.01 36.68 -47.81
N ALA A 763 25.47 35.43 -47.75
CA ALA A 763 25.06 34.47 -46.73
C ALA A 763 25.37 35.00 -45.30
N ASP A 764 24.33 35.36 -44.57
CA ASP A 764 24.43 35.77 -43.17
C ASP A 764 24.70 34.51 -42.35
N LYS A 765 25.83 34.48 -41.63
CA LYS A 765 26.33 33.28 -40.92
C LYS A 765 25.33 32.73 -39.88
N ASN A 766 24.32 33.52 -39.51
CA ASN A 766 23.39 33.18 -38.45
C ASN A 766 22.25 32.23 -38.88
N TYR A 767 21.93 32.11 -40.18
CA TYR A 767 20.87 31.20 -40.65
C TYR A 767 21.39 29.99 -41.44
N THR A 768 22.69 29.96 -41.77
CA THR A 768 23.32 28.82 -42.47
C THR A 768 23.26 27.54 -41.64
N GLU A 769 23.26 27.67 -40.32
CA GLU A 769 23.19 26.54 -39.39
C GLU A 769 21.80 25.88 -39.40
N ASP A 770 20.73 26.65 -39.21
CA ASP A 770 19.35 26.14 -39.26
C ASP A 770 19.02 25.55 -40.65
N LEU A 771 19.57 26.14 -41.73
CA LEU A 771 19.46 25.57 -43.08
C LEU A 771 20.17 24.22 -43.19
N SER A 772 21.40 24.10 -42.67
CA SER A 772 22.17 22.86 -42.72
C SER A 772 21.51 21.76 -41.88
N LYS A 773 20.95 22.11 -40.71
CA LYS A 773 20.16 21.19 -39.87
C LYS A 773 18.91 20.69 -40.61
N LEU A 774 18.16 21.58 -41.25
CA LEU A 774 16.98 21.22 -42.04
C LEU A 774 17.33 20.32 -43.24
N GLN A 775 18.37 20.68 -44.00
CA GLN A 775 18.83 19.88 -45.14
C GLN A 775 19.28 18.49 -44.70
N SER A 776 20.03 18.39 -43.61
CA SER A 776 20.46 17.11 -43.05
C SER A 776 19.28 16.25 -42.59
N LEU A 777 18.26 16.86 -41.97
CA LEU A 777 17.05 16.15 -41.55
C LEU A 777 16.28 15.56 -42.75
N ILE A 778 16.16 16.30 -43.84
CA ILE A 778 15.50 15.86 -45.08
C ILE A 778 16.32 14.75 -45.78
N CYS A 779 17.65 14.81 -45.71
CA CYS A 779 18.53 13.75 -46.20
C CYS A 779 18.44 12.46 -45.37
N GLY A 780 17.82 12.49 -44.19
CA GLY A 780 17.62 11.33 -43.32
C GLY A 780 16.75 10.21 -43.93
N PRO A 781 16.92 8.95 -43.52
CA PRO A 781 16.13 7.83 -44.04
C PRO A 781 14.71 7.73 -43.45
N SER A 782 14.49 8.29 -42.25
CA SER A 782 13.28 8.06 -41.44
C SER A 782 12.17 9.10 -41.61
N PHE A 783 12.40 10.12 -42.44
CA PHE A 783 11.54 11.29 -42.56
C PHE A 783 10.55 11.14 -43.72
N ASP A 784 9.25 11.29 -43.46
CA ASP A 784 8.24 11.26 -44.52
C ASP A 784 8.11 12.63 -45.21
N ILE A 785 8.67 12.73 -46.40
CA ILE A 785 8.77 14.00 -47.13
C ILE A 785 7.43 14.42 -47.72
N ALA A 786 6.52 13.49 -48.00
CA ALA A 786 5.20 13.83 -48.52
C ALA A 786 4.40 14.69 -47.52
N SER A 787 4.59 14.43 -46.22
CA SER A 787 3.91 15.15 -45.14
C SER A 787 4.37 16.60 -44.97
N ILE A 788 5.55 17.00 -45.47
CA ILE A 788 6.08 18.36 -45.25
C ILE A 788 5.84 19.35 -46.40
N ILE A 789 5.48 18.86 -47.59
CA ILE A 789 5.27 19.71 -48.78
C ILE A 789 4.36 20.91 -48.48
N PRO A 790 3.22 20.76 -47.76
CA PRO A 790 2.35 21.90 -47.45
C PRO A 790 3.02 22.95 -46.56
N PHE A 791 4.00 22.56 -45.74
CA PHE A 791 4.69 23.44 -44.80
C PHE A 791 5.86 24.20 -45.43
N LEU A 792 6.24 23.86 -46.67
CA LEU A 792 7.27 24.58 -47.42
C LEU A 792 6.74 25.84 -48.12
N GLU A 793 5.42 26.08 -48.14
CA GLU A 793 4.79 27.27 -48.74
C GLU A 793 5.40 28.60 -48.24
N PRO A 794 5.77 28.79 -46.95
CA PRO A 794 6.43 30.00 -46.48
C PRO A 794 7.87 30.19 -46.99
N LEU A 795 8.52 29.13 -47.46
CA LEU A 795 9.87 29.16 -48.04
C LEU A 795 9.74 29.30 -49.56
N SER A 796 9.86 30.53 -50.07
CA SER A 796 9.86 30.77 -51.52
C SER A 796 11.04 30.08 -52.22
N GLU A 797 10.74 29.40 -53.33
CA GLU A 797 11.72 28.85 -54.28
C GLU A 797 12.64 29.93 -54.89
N ASP A 798 12.29 31.22 -54.77
CA ASP A 798 13.13 32.33 -55.22
C ASP A 798 14.35 32.58 -54.32
N THR A 799 14.33 32.06 -53.09
CA THR A 799 15.48 32.13 -52.18
C THR A 799 16.40 30.93 -52.40
N ILE A 800 17.72 31.11 -52.32
CA ILE A 800 18.69 30.00 -52.48
C ILE A 800 18.47 28.91 -51.41
N ALA A 801 18.16 29.33 -50.18
CA ALA A 801 17.76 28.43 -49.09
C ALA A 801 16.50 27.62 -49.44
N GLY A 802 15.42 28.29 -49.90
CA GLY A 802 14.19 27.63 -50.31
C GLY A 802 14.41 26.69 -51.50
N LEU A 803 15.11 27.13 -52.54
CA LEU A 803 15.47 26.33 -53.71
C LEU A 803 16.18 25.02 -53.29
N SER A 804 17.16 25.11 -52.39
CA SER A 804 17.90 23.93 -51.92
C SER A 804 17.00 22.91 -51.21
N VAL A 805 16.06 23.37 -50.37
CA VAL A 805 15.14 22.52 -49.62
C VAL A 805 14.09 21.90 -50.55
N HIS A 806 13.50 22.69 -51.45
CA HIS A 806 12.51 22.22 -52.43
C HIS A 806 13.08 21.17 -53.39
N VAL A 807 14.29 21.39 -53.90
CA VAL A 807 14.96 20.41 -54.77
C VAL A 807 15.30 19.13 -54.00
N LEU A 808 15.72 19.22 -52.74
CA LEU A 808 15.96 18.03 -51.89
C LEU A 808 14.69 17.22 -51.67
N CYS A 809 13.57 17.87 -51.34
CA CYS A 809 12.28 17.21 -51.15
C CYS A 809 11.80 16.51 -52.42
N ARG A 810 11.79 17.20 -53.56
CA ARG A 810 11.37 16.64 -54.87
C ARG A 810 12.27 15.48 -55.31
N THR A 811 13.58 15.58 -55.05
CA THR A 811 14.54 14.51 -55.34
C THR A 811 14.22 13.23 -54.56
N ARG A 812 13.88 13.36 -53.27
CA ARG A 812 13.47 12.24 -52.43
C ARG A 812 12.12 11.64 -52.82
N LEU A 813 11.23 12.43 -53.42
CA LEU A 813 9.97 11.99 -54.03
C LEU A 813 10.17 11.38 -55.42
N LYS A 814 11.41 11.29 -55.91
CA LYS A 814 11.78 10.77 -57.24
C LYS A 814 11.28 11.62 -58.41
N GLU A 815 11.02 12.90 -58.19
CA GLU A 815 10.58 13.87 -59.22
C GLU A 815 11.79 14.48 -59.98
N TYR A 816 12.71 13.62 -60.43
CA TYR A 816 14.01 14.05 -60.99
C TYR A 816 13.88 14.98 -62.21
N GLU A 817 12.87 14.78 -63.07
CA GLU A 817 12.66 15.63 -64.24
C GLU A 817 12.36 17.09 -63.88
N GLN A 818 11.56 17.30 -62.84
CA GLN A 818 11.22 18.64 -62.36
C GLN A 818 12.43 19.29 -61.67
N CYS A 819 13.20 18.52 -60.90
CA CYS A 819 14.46 19.00 -60.33
C CYS A 819 15.43 19.49 -61.41
N ILE A 820 15.57 18.74 -62.53
CA ILE A 820 16.41 19.14 -63.65
C ILE A 820 15.93 20.46 -64.27
N ASP A 821 14.63 20.61 -64.49
CA ASP A 821 14.06 21.83 -65.09
C ASP A 821 14.30 23.06 -64.20
N ILE A 822 14.06 22.91 -62.89
CA ILE A 822 14.23 23.95 -61.86
C ILE A 822 15.71 24.33 -61.73
N LEU A 823 16.62 23.35 -61.63
CA LEU A 823 18.05 23.60 -61.50
C LEU A 823 18.60 24.28 -62.76
N LEU A 824 18.22 23.83 -63.95
CA LEU A 824 18.64 24.50 -65.20
C LEU A 824 18.16 25.95 -65.27
N GLU A 825 17.02 26.28 -64.67
CA GLU A 825 16.46 27.63 -64.71
C GLU A 825 17.14 28.54 -63.69
N ARG A 826 17.25 28.08 -62.46
CA ARG A 826 17.69 28.89 -61.32
C ARG A 826 19.19 28.78 -61.05
N CYS A 827 19.78 27.58 -61.03
CA CYS A 827 21.21 27.35 -60.77
C CYS A 827 21.81 26.24 -61.68
N PRO A 828 22.16 26.56 -62.93
CA PRO A 828 22.68 25.57 -63.89
C PRO A 828 24.01 24.94 -63.48
N GLU A 829 24.79 25.59 -62.63
CA GLU A 829 26.07 25.10 -62.10
C GLU A 829 25.90 23.82 -61.26
N ALA A 830 24.77 23.69 -60.55
CA ALA A 830 24.48 22.54 -59.70
C ALA A 830 23.91 21.34 -60.46
N VAL A 831 23.45 21.51 -61.71
CA VAL A 831 22.77 20.46 -62.49
C VAL A 831 23.65 19.24 -62.76
N ILE A 832 24.91 19.45 -63.14
CA ILE A 832 25.82 18.34 -63.45
C ILE A 832 26.26 17.58 -62.19
N PRO A 833 26.66 18.26 -61.10
CA PRO A 833 26.89 17.61 -59.80
C PRO A 833 25.66 16.84 -59.29
N TYR A 834 24.46 17.41 -59.44
CA TYR A 834 23.19 16.76 -59.11
C TYR A 834 22.98 15.49 -59.94
N ALA A 835 23.08 15.61 -61.27
CA ALA A 835 22.90 14.50 -62.21
C ALA A 835 23.91 13.37 -61.97
N ASN A 836 25.17 13.71 -61.68
CA ASN A 836 26.21 12.75 -61.35
C ASN A 836 25.94 12.00 -60.05
N HIS A 837 25.23 12.60 -59.09
CA HIS A 837 24.91 11.96 -57.82
C HIS A 837 23.62 11.14 -57.89
N GLU A 838 22.52 11.74 -58.37
CA GLU A 838 21.16 11.19 -58.28
C GLU A 838 20.75 10.35 -59.51
N LEU A 839 21.25 10.66 -60.71
CA LEU A 839 20.87 9.97 -61.95
C LEU A 839 21.76 8.74 -62.22
N LYS A 840 21.95 7.92 -61.18
CA LYS A 840 22.67 6.64 -61.26
C LYS A 840 21.70 5.48 -61.47
N GLU A 841 22.27 4.32 -61.79
CA GLU A 841 21.56 3.04 -61.97
C GLU A 841 20.27 3.14 -62.81
N GLU A 842 19.09 2.95 -62.20
CA GLU A 842 17.78 2.93 -62.86
C GLU A 842 17.41 4.28 -63.50
N ASN A 843 17.94 5.38 -62.97
CA ASN A 843 17.64 6.75 -63.42
C ASN A 843 18.61 7.27 -64.49
N ARG A 844 19.61 6.47 -64.91
CA ARG A 844 20.62 6.89 -65.91
C ARG A 844 20.00 7.39 -67.21
N THR A 845 18.85 6.84 -67.59
CA THR A 845 18.18 7.22 -68.85
C THR A 845 17.77 8.70 -68.90
N LEU A 846 17.62 9.36 -67.76
CA LEU A 846 17.28 10.78 -67.68
C LEU A 846 18.40 11.71 -68.20
N TRP A 847 19.65 11.25 -68.20
CA TRP A 847 20.77 11.99 -68.81
C TRP A 847 20.52 12.33 -70.28
N TRP A 848 20.03 11.36 -71.04
CA TRP A 848 19.83 11.51 -72.48
C TRP A 848 18.35 11.70 -72.86
N LYS A 849 17.39 11.25 -72.05
CA LYS A 849 15.95 11.51 -72.31
C LYS A 849 15.48 12.89 -71.88
N LYS A 850 16.07 13.49 -70.85
CA LYS A 850 15.60 14.77 -70.26
C LYS A 850 16.68 15.84 -70.29
N LEU A 851 17.83 15.60 -69.67
CA LEU A 851 18.87 16.62 -69.48
C LEU A 851 19.50 17.08 -70.81
N LEU A 852 19.90 16.14 -71.69
CA LEU A 852 20.51 16.46 -72.98
C LEU A 852 19.56 17.26 -73.91
N PRO A 853 18.31 16.83 -74.15
CA PRO A 853 17.36 17.61 -74.98
C PRO A 853 17.08 19.00 -74.41
N GLU A 854 16.94 19.13 -73.09
CA GLU A 854 16.60 20.38 -72.44
C GLU A 854 17.78 21.39 -72.49
N LEU A 855 19.02 20.93 -72.31
CA LEU A 855 20.21 21.76 -72.52
C LEU A 855 20.34 22.22 -73.98
N CYS A 856 20.10 21.31 -74.95
CA CYS A 856 20.10 21.67 -76.37
C CYS A 856 19.04 22.73 -76.69
N ARG A 857 17.84 22.61 -76.10
CA ARG A 857 16.75 23.58 -76.26
C ARG A 857 17.12 24.96 -75.69
N ARG A 858 17.67 25.01 -74.48
CA ARG A 858 18.03 26.29 -73.83
C ARG A 858 19.20 27.01 -74.49
N ILE A 859 20.18 26.27 -75.03
CA ILE A 859 21.27 26.83 -75.82
C ILE A 859 20.75 27.46 -77.12
N LYS A 860 19.77 26.82 -77.79
CA LYS A 860 19.12 27.38 -78.99
C LYS A 860 18.41 28.72 -78.70
N CYS A 861 17.82 28.87 -77.52
CA CYS A 861 17.11 30.09 -77.12
C CYS A 861 18.05 31.27 -76.78
N GLY A 862 19.34 31.04 -76.56
CA GLY A 862 20.31 32.08 -76.17
C GLY A 862 20.06 32.67 -74.77
N GLY A 863 20.94 33.58 -74.32
CA GLY A 863 20.78 34.31 -73.05
C GLY A 863 22.07 34.51 -72.25
N GLU A 864 21.96 35.18 -71.10
CA GLU A 864 23.09 35.50 -70.22
C GLU A 864 23.81 34.25 -69.67
N LYS A 865 23.08 33.15 -69.48
CA LYS A 865 23.59 31.86 -68.98
C LYS A 865 24.14 30.93 -70.09
N TYR A 866 24.26 31.40 -71.33
CA TYR A 866 24.67 30.56 -72.48
C TYR A 866 25.99 29.81 -72.28
N GLN A 867 27.00 30.47 -71.73
CA GLN A 867 28.31 29.86 -71.47
C GLN A 867 28.23 28.70 -70.45
N LEU A 868 27.38 28.85 -69.41
CA LEU A 868 27.15 27.82 -68.40
C LEU A 868 26.40 26.62 -68.99
N TYR A 869 25.35 26.85 -69.78
CA TYR A 869 24.65 25.76 -70.46
C TYR A 869 25.57 25.03 -71.45
N LEU A 870 26.45 25.75 -72.15
CA LEU A 870 27.41 25.15 -73.07
C LEU A 870 28.43 24.27 -72.34
N SER A 871 28.92 24.68 -71.16
CA SER A 871 29.79 23.82 -70.34
C SER A 871 29.06 22.59 -69.84
N SER A 872 27.84 22.74 -69.31
CA SER A 872 27.01 21.61 -68.85
C SER A 872 26.67 20.64 -69.99
N LEU A 873 26.43 21.14 -71.21
CA LEU A 873 26.19 20.32 -72.40
C LEU A 873 27.43 19.50 -72.78
N LYS A 874 28.62 20.11 -72.77
CA LYS A 874 29.88 19.40 -73.07
C LYS A 874 30.14 18.27 -72.08
N GLU A 875 29.86 18.49 -70.81
CA GLU A 875 30.02 17.49 -69.76
C GLU A 875 28.96 16.39 -69.85
N THR A 876 27.70 16.75 -70.09
CA THR A 876 26.61 15.79 -70.39
C THR A 876 26.96 14.90 -71.58
N LEU A 877 27.45 15.47 -72.68
CA LEU A 877 27.87 14.72 -73.87
C LEU A 877 29.05 13.78 -73.59
N SER A 878 29.97 14.16 -72.70
CA SER A 878 31.07 13.28 -72.30
C SER A 878 30.58 12.03 -71.57
N ILE A 879 29.59 12.18 -70.70
CA ILE A 879 28.96 11.07 -69.95
C ILE A 879 28.12 10.20 -70.88
N VAL A 880 27.30 10.81 -71.74
CA VAL A 880 26.48 10.08 -72.72
C VAL A 880 27.36 9.29 -73.70
N ALA A 881 28.49 9.85 -74.13
CA ALA A 881 29.46 9.16 -75.01
C ALA A 881 30.16 7.97 -74.32
N VAL A 882 30.31 8.02 -72.99
CA VAL A 882 30.83 6.89 -72.19
C VAL A 882 29.75 5.85 -71.97
N GLU A 883 28.50 6.20 -71.68
CA GLU A 883 27.48 5.26 -71.23
C GLU A 883 26.71 4.57 -72.38
N LEU A 884 26.42 5.26 -73.48
CA LEU A 884 25.64 4.71 -74.60
C LEU A 884 26.50 4.03 -75.67
N GLU A 885 25.91 3.05 -76.37
CA GLU A 885 26.47 2.56 -77.63
C GLU A 885 26.28 3.57 -78.75
N LEU A 886 27.18 3.57 -79.73
CA LEU A 886 27.18 4.54 -80.84
C LEU A 886 25.81 4.65 -81.55
N LYS A 887 25.12 3.52 -81.75
CA LYS A 887 23.79 3.49 -82.38
C LYS A 887 22.75 4.23 -81.55
N ASP A 888 22.74 3.99 -80.24
CA ASP A 888 21.79 4.60 -79.31
C ASP A 888 22.13 6.06 -79.05
N PHE A 889 23.42 6.41 -79.03
CA PHE A 889 23.84 7.80 -78.94
C PHE A 889 23.36 8.62 -80.15
N MET A 890 23.48 8.10 -81.38
CA MET A 890 22.96 8.79 -82.56
C MET A 890 21.44 9.00 -82.51
N ASN A 891 20.69 8.09 -81.89
CA ASN A 891 19.22 8.19 -81.77
C ASN A 891 18.76 9.27 -80.80
N VAL A 892 19.64 9.74 -79.90
CA VAL A 892 19.28 10.74 -78.86
C VAL A 892 19.81 12.14 -79.19
N LEU A 893 20.58 12.29 -80.27
CA LEU A 893 21.02 13.60 -80.75
C LEU A 893 19.87 14.35 -81.44
N PRO A 894 19.79 15.69 -81.31
CA PRO A 894 18.79 16.49 -81.99
C PRO A 894 18.96 16.44 -83.52
N GLU A 895 17.85 16.31 -84.25
CA GLU A 895 17.83 16.21 -85.72
C GLU A 895 18.31 17.50 -86.42
N ASP A 896 18.31 18.64 -85.71
CA ASP A 896 18.53 19.98 -86.27
C ASP A 896 20.01 20.46 -86.28
N GLY A 897 20.95 19.54 -86.48
CA GLY A 897 22.22 19.84 -87.15
C GLY A 897 23.15 20.93 -86.56
N THR A 898 24.14 20.49 -85.79
CA THR A 898 25.54 20.94 -85.99
C THR A 898 26.45 19.75 -85.73
N ALA A 899 26.50 18.80 -86.69
CA ALA A 899 27.24 17.56 -86.55
C ALA A 899 28.70 17.76 -86.10
N ALA A 900 29.32 18.88 -86.51
CA ALA A 900 30.68 19.25 -86.11
C ALA A 900 30.89 19.39 -84.59
N PHE A 901 29.88 19.87 -83.86
CA PHE A 901 29.98 20.03 -82.41
C PHE A 901 29.95 18.68 -81.66
N PHE A 902 29.14 17.74 -82.15
CA PHE A 902 28.98 16.41 -81.54
C PHE A 902 30.03 15.39 -82.01
N LEU A 903 30.70 15.65 -83.14
CA LEU A 903 31.67 14.75 -83.77
C LEU A 903 32.80 14.27 -82.82
N PRO A 904 33.41 15.12 -81.97
CA PRO A 904 34.46 14.67 -81.05
C PRO A 904 33.97 13.61 -80.05
N TYR A 905 32.72 13.73 -79.59
CA TYR A 905 32.09 12.81 -78.63
C TYR A 905 31.65 11.51 -79.31
N LEU A 906 31.13 11.59 -80.54
CA LEU A 906 30.80 10.42 -81.35
C LEU A 906 32.04 9.61 -81.72
N LEU A 907 33.14 10.27 -82.07
CA LEU A 907 34.44 9.63 -82.32
C LEU A 907 35.01 8.97 -81.06
N TYR A 908 34.84 9.59 -79.90
CA TYR A 908 35.21 8.99 -78.62
C TYR A 908 34.38 7.73 -78.33
N CYS A 909 33.05 7.81 -78.48
CA CYS A 909 32.14 6.67 -78.33
C CYS A 909 32.46 5.53 -79.33
N SER A 910 32.79 5.85 -80.59
CA SER A 910 33.17 4.82 -81.58
C SER A 910 34.49 4.15 -81.26
N ARG A 911 35.47 4.90 -80.72
CA ARG A 911 36.79 4.38 -80.32
C ARG A 911 36.72 3.54 -79.04
N LYS A 912 35.71 3.72 -78.20
CA LYS A 912 35.45 2.85 -77.03
C LYS A 912 35.37 1.36 -77.43
N LYS A 913 34.77 1.05 -78.59
CA LYS A 913 34.68 -0.31 -79.14
C LYS A 913 36.01 -0.88 -79.69
N SER A 914 37.06 -0.07 -79.87
CA SER A 914 38.39 -0.56 -80.29
C SER A 914 39.32 -0.87 -79.13
N LEU A 915 38.93 -0.60 -77.87
CA LEU A 915 39.75 -0.76 -76.67
C LEU A 915 39.13 -1.69 -75.60
N THR A 916 37.97 -2.28 -75.89
CA THR A 916 37.42 -3.47 -75.21
C THR A 916 37.50 -4.64 -76.16
#